data_AF-A0A8K0C9G4-F1
#
_entry.id   AF-A0A8K0C9G4-F1
#
_cell.length_a   1.000
_cell.length_b   1.000
_cell.length_c   1.000
_cell.angle_alpha   90.00
_cell.angle_beta   90.00
_cell.angle_gamma   90.00
#
_symmetry.space_group_name_H-M   'P 1'
#
loop_
_entity.id
_entity.type
_entity.pdbx_description
1 polymer ?
#
loop_
_entity_poly.entity_id
_entity_poly.type
_entity_poly.pdbx_seq_one_letter_code
_entity_poly.pdbx_strand_id
1 'polypeptide(L)'
;MCRLITALFSILVIHNVYSYECSVCVTQPLITSPVKCPICTQCDVNKYNDSTKDYGLEKPDEQEPNSNCSQKDWFQSYNWSTCFVDVKNCDDSKYRRHDGSCNNLKHPTWGMKGTAFTRILEAHYSDDKRSFRLGSNKQPLPLPRVLSVNFFPDINNADKVTLATMEWGQLVTHDMGLSVPLDIPFIPNDCCQPNLQNRGNICLSLIIPTDDYFYSKYNITCLTRNVRTKVTSVGCCKGIPIEQVNAVTHNIDASLVYGSDTQAANAIREFKNGKLKIQKTRDKRVFPPTLSPNETIHQCSVKDPKEICYQAGDPRINQNTQITLLQIMILREHNRLAEKLQILHPLWNDEKVYQETRAIVIAQIQHITYSKWLVHYIGRENMRKFELFSKAYGYTRYYDDINFMTINSFTTGAFRIGHSGIQGNLSCLNYRLKQVKQIPIGHWMNRPLIIQKDNNYDELLLGLVNQPMQVFENYVTDQMTNLMFSALEPFGDDLVGLDINRGRDHGLAPYIYYLEVCTGYQVKTFEDLKKYISEKFIEKLSLYYYSVKDIDLYVGGTFEKQVPGTRLGPTFLCIITEQFYRKKWGDRFWYEVGGQPNSFTIDQLQEIRKSSLSRIICDNSDNISSIQRDSFLPPSESNKIVNCKDLPTIDLNKWK
;
A
#
# COMPACT_ATOMS: atom_id res chain seq x y z
N MET A 1 -51.24 15.23 -4.29
CA MET A 1 -52.55 15.90 -4.05
C MET A 1 -53.18 15.26 -2.82
N CYS A 2 -53.37 16.03 -1.74
CA CYS A 2 -54.20 15.80 -0.53
C CYS A 2 -54.47 14.40 0.07
N ARG A 3 -54.22 14.33 1.42
CA ARG A 3 -54.95 13.56 2.49
C ARG A 3 -54.58 12.06 2.68
N LEU A 4 -54.77 11.40 3.85
CA LEU A 4 -55.35 11.79 5.17
C LEU A 4 -54.71 11.04 6.39
N ILE A 5 -54.87 11.60 7.61
CA ILE A 5 -54.99 11.04 9.02
C ILE A 5 -54.34 9.67 9.39
N THR A 6 -53.51 9.43 10.42
CA THR A 6 -53.45 9.70 11.91
C THR A 6 -54.18 8.70 12.86
N ALA A 7 -53.42 8.16 13.84
CA ALA A 7 -53.79 7.81 15.24
C ALA A 7 -54.16 6.35 15.70
N LEU A 8 -53.37 5.86 16.68
CA LEU A 8 -53.68 5.02 17.88
C LEU A 8 -54.22 3.57 17.70
N PHE A 9 -54.07 2.60 18.63
CA PHE A 9 -53.04 2.12 19.57
C PHE A 9 -53.69 0.97 20.41
N SER A 10 -52.94 -0.09 20.76
CA SER A 10 -53.14 -1.03 21.90
C SER A 10 -54.19 -2.17 21.87
N ILE A 11 -53.71 -3.42 22.13
CA ILE A 11 -54.08 -4.37 23.22
C ILE A 11 -54.07 -5.88 22.80
N LEU A 12 -53.45 -6.69 23.67
CA LEU A 12 -53.54 -8.15 23.91
C LEU A 12 -52.70 -9.19 23.13
N VAL A 13 -52.31 -10.20 23.91
CA VAL A 13 -51.22 -11.19 23.82
C VAL A 13 -51.78 -12.57 23.43
N ILE A 14 -50.97 -13.46 22.79
CA ILE A 14 -50.70 -14.89 23.17
C ILE A 14 -50.20 -15.77 21.98
N HIS A 15 -49.09 -16.49 22.25
CA HIS A 15 -48.50 -17.71 21.64
C HIS A 15 -48.11 -17.87 20.14
N ASN A 16 -46.80 -18.11 19.95
CA ASN A 16 -46.13 -19.18 19.17
C ASN A 16 -46.72 -19.66 17.83
N VAL A 17 -45.93 -19.60 16.74
CA VAL A 17 -45.03 -20.70 16.27
C VAL A 17 -44.09 -20.15 15.18
N TYR A 18 -42.95 -20.83 14.96
CA TYR A 18 -41.83 -20.49 14.07
C TYR A 18 -42.18 -20.19 12.60
N SER A 19 -41.75 -19.01 12.11
CA SER A 19 -41.12 -18.82 10.79
C SER A 19 -40.56 -17.39 10.66
N TYR A 20 -39.27 -17.23 10.40
CA TYR A 20 -38.70 -15.92 10.03
C TYR A 20 -38.14 -15.97 8.61
N GLU A 21 -38.94 -15.46 7.67
CA GLU A 21 -38.48 -15.04 6.35
C GLU A 21 -37.76 -13.68 6.45
N CYS A 22 -36.79 -13.45 5.56
CA CYS A 22 -36.13 -12.16 5.43
C CYS A 22 -37.00 -11.14 4.70
N SER A 23 -37.27 -9.98 5.29
CA SER A 23 -37.60 -8.76 4.54
C SER A 23 -37.34 -7.46 5.32
N VAL A 24 -36.52 -6.59 4.73
CA VAL A 24 -36.54 -5.12 4.73
C VAL A 24 -36.85 -4.36 6.04
N CYS A 25 -35.90 -3.51 6.46
CA CYS A 25 -36.23 -2.23 7.10
C CYS A 25 -35.26 -1.11 6.67
N VAL A 26 -35.83 0.00 6.19
CA VAL A 26 -35.14 1.28 5.95
C VAL A 26 -35.90 2.34 6.72
N THR A 27 -35.30 2.97 7.74
CA THR A 27 -35.35 4.42 8.05
C THR A 27 -34.67 4.75 9.39
N GLN A 28 -34.00 5.91 9.38
CA GLN A 28 -33.15 6.60 10.37
C GLN A 28 -33.85 7.05 11.68
N PRO A 29 -33.18 7.77 12.61
CA PRO A 29 -31.80 7.63 13.13
C PRO A 29 -31.67 7.82 14.67
N LEU A 30 -30.72 7.16 15.33
CA LEU A 30 -30.15 7.67 16.60
C LEU A 30 -28.64 7.31 16.71
N ILE A 31 -27.82 8.30 17.08
CA ILE A 31 -26.36 8.24 17.05
C ILE A 31 -25.81 7.87 18.44
N THR A 32 -25.49 6.60 18.70
CA THR A 32 -24.61 6.16 19.81
C THR A 32 -24.02 4.75 19.62
N SER A 33 -23.55 4.38 18.42
CA SER A 33 -22.73 3.17 18.24
C SER A 33 -21.63 3.40 17.21
N PRO A 34 -20.37 2.96 17.45
CA PRO A 34 -19.39 2.89 16.38
C PRO A 34 -19.87 1.89 15.33
N VAL A 35 -19.74 2.26 14.04
CA VAL A 35 -19.93 1.32 12.93
C VAL A 35 -18.73 0.39 12.93
N LYS A 36 -18.86 -0.77 13.59
CA LYS A 36 -17.81 -1.80 13.60
C LYS A 36 -17.57 -2.31 12.16
N CYS A 37 -16.30 -2.53 11.82
CA CYS A 37 -15.94 -3.16 10.55
C CYS A 37 -16.51 -4.59 10.50
N PRO A 38 -17.05 -5.07 9.35
CA PRO A 38 -17.62 -6.42 9.22
C PRO A 38 -16.67 -7.56 9.64
N ILE A 39 -15.35 -7.38 9.51
CA ILE A 39 -14.35 -8.37 9.92
C ILE A 39 -14.28 -8.50 11.46
N CYS A 40 -14.65 -7.45 12.22
CA CYS A 40 -14.56 -7.43 13.68
C CYS A 40 -15.75 -8.09 14.41
N THR A 41 -16.58 -8.89 13.73
CA THR A 41 -17.86 -9.38 14.29
C THR A 41 -18.10 -10.89 14.24
N GLN A 42 -17.12 -11.72 13.84
CA GLN A 42 -17.29 -13.20 13.80
C GLN A 42 -16.08 -14.00 14.32
N CYS A 43 -15.76 -13.84 15.61
CA CYS A 43 -15.03 -14.85 16.38
C CYS A 43 -15.85 -15.22 17.62
N ASP A 44 -16.76 -16.20 17.49
CA ASP A 44 -17.48 -16.77 18.63
C ASP A 44 -16.71 -18.00 19.14
N VAL A 45 -16.11 -17.88 20.32
CA VAL A 45 -14.98 -18.72 20.79
C VAL A 45 -15.44 -20.08 21.35
N ASN A 46 -16.75 -20.38 21.32
CA ASN A 46 -17.34 -21.48 22.10
C ASN A 46 -17.62 -22.78 21.30
N LYS A 47 -16.99 -22.99 20.15
CA LYS A 47 -17.13 -24.23 19.36
C LYS A 47 -15.80 -24.70 18.76
N TYR A 48 -14.93 -25.30 19.57
CA TYR A 48 -14.05 -26.44 19.20
C TYR A 48 -13.22 -26.83 20.43
N ASN A 49 -13.74 -27.76 21.23
CA ASN A 49 -12.99 -28.43 22.30
C ASN A 49 -13.52 -29.86 22.46
N ASP A 50 -12.93 -30.81 21.72
CA ASP A 50 -12.67 -32.16 22.24
C ASP A 50 -11.67 -32.93 21.35
N SER A 51 -11.12 -34.02 21.87
CA SER A 51 -10.22 -35.00 21.25
C SER A 51 -8.76 -34.59 20.99
N THR A 52 -7.96 -34.53 22.07
CA THR A 52 -6.55 -34.97 22.02
C THR A 52 -6.45 -36.43 22.49
N LYS A 53 -5.67 -37.25 21.77
CA LYS A 53 -5.25 -38.59 22.23
C LYS A 53 -3.74 -38.72 22.12
N ASP A 54 -3.13 -39.26 23.17
CA ASP A 54 -1.70 -39.52 23.27
C ASP A 54 -1.17 -40.46 22.19
N TYR A 55 0.00 -40.11 21.66
CA TYR A 55 1.01 -41.07 21.22
C TYR A 55 2.40 -40.52 21.59
N GLY A 56 3.03 -41.12 22.59
CA GLY A 56 4.37 -40.74 23.03
C GLY A 56 5.47 -41.40 22.20
N LEU A 57 6.53 -40.63 21.90
CA LEU A 57 7.84 -41.11 21.43
C LEU A 57 8.94 -40.27 22.08
N GLU A 58 10.07 -40.91 22.35
CA GLU A 58 11.18 -40.37 23.17
C GLU A 58 12.06 -39.35 22.41
N LYS A 59 12.75 -38.49 23.16
CA LYS A 59 13.74 -37.52 22.64
C LYS A 59 15.17 -38.07 22.77
N PRO A 60 16.07 -37.81 21.80
CA PRO A 60 17.50 -37.73 22.04
C PRO A 60 17.93 -36.30 22.43
N ASP A 61 19.05 -36.18 23.14
CA ASP A 61 19.57 -34.93 23.70
C ASP A 61 20.10 -33.92 22.66
N GLU A 62 19.77 -32.65 22.84
CA GLU A 62 20.52 -31.51 22.27
C GLU A 62 21.06 -30.62 23.40
N GLN A 63 22.33 -30.21 23.28
CA GLN A 63 23.05 -29.42 24.27
C GLN A 63 22.56 -27.96 24.30
N GLU A 64 22.33 -27.42 25.51
CA GLU A 64 22.00 -26.00 25.70
C GLU A 64 23.17 -25.07 25.39
N PRO A 65 22.89 -23.89 24.79
CA PRO A 65 23.70 -22.70 25.00
C PRO A 65 22.92 -21.63 25.80
N ASN A 66 23.26 -21.52 27.08
CA ASN A 66 23.04 -20.39 28.01
C ASN A 66 21.71 -19.62 27.95
N SER A 67 20.88 -19.92 28.95
CA SER A 67 19.67 -19.21 29.35
C SER A 67 19.90 -17.77 29.83
N ASN A 68 19.11 -16.83 29.30
CA ASN A 68 18.52 -15.74 30.10
C ASN A 68 17.28 -15.16 29.38
N CYS A 69 16.20 -15.94 29.37
CA CYS A 69 14.86 -15.52 28.93
C CYS A 69 13.86 -15.92 30.02
N SER A 70 13.44 -14.96 30.85
CA SER A 70 12.46 -15.20 31.91
C SER A 70 11.03 -15.24 31.32
N GLN A 71 10.29 -16.29 31.67
CA GLN A 71 8.92 -16.55 31.22
C GLN A 71 7.87 -15.87 32.11
N LYS A 72 6.73 -15.53 31.49
CA LYS A 72 5.32 -15.45 31.98
C LYS A 72 4.51 -14.55 31.03
N ASP A 73 3.30 -14.85 30.56
CA ASP A 73 2.46 -16.05 30.60
C ASP A 73 1.68 -16.15 29.28
N TRP A 74 1.35 -17.36 28.81
CA TRP A 74 1.04 -17.64 27.40
C TRP A 74 -0.46 -17.90 27.05
N PHE A 75 -1.41 -17.50 27.90
CA PHE A 75 -2.84 -17.82 27.69
C PHE A 75 -3.80 -16.63 27.94
N GLN A 76 -3.87 -15.70 26.98
CA GLN A 76 -5.10 -14.99 26.59
C GLN A 76 -4.91 -14.19 25.29
N SER A 77 -5.85 -14.35 24.35
CA SER A 77 -5.69 -14.06 22.93
C SER A 77 -5.95 -12.59 22.54
N TYR A 78 -5.06 -11.66 22.94
CA TYR A 78 -5.09 -10.26 22.46
C TYR A 78 -3.71 -9.61 22.21
N ASN A 79 -2.60 -10.35 22.36
CA ASN A 79 -1.27 -9.75 22.42
C ASN A 79 -0.41 -10.08 21.18
N TRP A 80 -0.51 -9.26 20.12
CA TRP A 80 0.49 -9.24 19.04
C TRP A 80 1.79 -8.58 19.55
N SER A 81 2.46 -9.21 20.52
CA SER A 81 3.75 -8.77 21.02
C SER A 81 4.80 -9.01 19.93
N THR A 82 5.04 -7.97 19.12
CA THR A 82 6.02 -7.96 18.04
C THR A 82 7.43 -8.05 18.60
N CYS A 83 7.88 -9.27 18.87
CA CYS A 83 9.26 -9.72 18.70
C CYS A 83 10.31 -8.71 19.17
N PHE A 84 10.29 -8.41 20.47
CA PHE A 84 11.24 -7.55 21.22
C PHE A 84 11.97 -6.48 20.39
N VAL A 85 11.21 -5.52 19.87
CA VAL A 85 11.79 -4.26 19.36
C VAL A 85 11.91 -3.29 20.54
N ASP A 86 13.13 -2.84 20.84
CA ASP A 86 13.38 -1.89 21.92
C ASP A 86 12.72 -0.54 21.62
N VAL A 87 11.58 -0.27 22.27
CA VAL A 87 10.92 1.03 22.20
C VAL A 87 11.48 1.93 23.28
N LYS A 88 12.11 3.04 22.90
CA LYS A 88 12.46 4.11 23.83
C LYS A 88 11.20 4.63 24.51
N ASN A 89 11.21 4.79 25.83
CA ASN A 89 10.08 5.31 26.63
C ASN A 89 9.35 6.45 25.91
N CYS A 90 8.02 6.38 25.84
CA CYS A 90 7.22 7.39 25.18
C CYS A 90 7.30 8.74 25.90
N ASP A 91 7.34 9.80 25.11
CA ASP A 91 7.40 11.19 25.53
C ASP A 91 6.13 11.94 25.08
N ASP A 92 5.76 13.00 25.81
CA ASP A 92 4.65 13.91 25.46
C ASP A 92 5.00 14.84 24.28
N SER A 93 5.83 14.36 23.35
CA SER A 93 6.28 15.12 22.18
C SER A 93 5.10 15.53 21.30
N LYS A 94 5.15 16.77 20.82
CA LYS A 94 4.22 17.30 19.81
C LYS A 94 4.32 16.53 18.48
N TYR A 95 5.42 15.86 18.18
CA TYR A 95 5.69 15.33 16.85
C TYR A 95 5.81 13.81 16.80
N ARG A 96 5.41 13.24 15.65
CA ARG A 96 5.59 11.82 15.34
C ARG A 96 7.07 11.48 15.33
N ARG A 97 7.48 10.43 16.04
CA ARG A 97 8.82 9.85 15.91
C ARG A 97 9.02 9.33 14.48
N HIS A 98 10.26 9.35 13.99
CA HIS A 98 10.57 8.88 12.64
C HIS A 98 10.40 7.37 12.48
N ASP A 99 10.61 6.62 13.56
CA ASP A 99 10.43 5.17 13.58
C ASP A 99 8.98 4.70 13.66
N GLY A 100 8.01 5.62 13.83
CA GLY A 100 6.59 5.30 14.03
C GLY A 100 6.22 4.82 15.44
N SER A 101 7.19 4.72 16.36
CA SER A 101 6.93 4.32 17.75
C SER A 101 6.14 5.36 18.53
N CYS A 102 5.47 4.95 19.61
CA CYS A 102 4.68 5.81 20.50
C CYS A 102 3.55 6.59 19.79
N ASN A 103 3.07 6.09 18.65
CA ASN A 103 1.80 6.53 18.08
C ASN A 103 0.66 6.14 19.02
N ASN A 104 0.52 4.85 19.33
CA ASN A 104 -0.35 4.38 20.39
C ASN A 104 0.42 4.35 21.72
N LEU A 105 -0.12 4.97 22.77
CA LEU A 105 0.53 5.04 24.09
C LEU A 105 0.32 3.77 24.94
N LYS A 106 -0.74 3.00 24.69
CA LYS A 106 -0.98 1.67 25.30
C LYS A 106 -0.15 0.58 24.64
N HIS A 107 0.08 0.72 23.32
CA HIS A 107 0.84 -0.23 22.51
C HIS A 107 1.94 0.49 21.70
N PRO A 108 3.08 0.87 22.32
CA PRO A 108 4.10 1.72 21.71
C PRO A 108 4.74 1.21 20.41
N THR A 109 4.63 -0.09 20.11
CA THR A 109 5.10 -0.72 18.86
C THR A 109 4.11 -0.57 17.70
N TRP A 110 2.83 -0.27 17.94
CA TRP A 110 1.86 -0.06 16.85
C TRP A 110 2.22 1.22 16.10
N GLY A 111 2.59 1.06 14.82
CA GLY A 111 3.17 2.12 13.99
C GLY A 111 4.63 1.90 13.62
N MET A 112 5.36 1.16 14.45
CA MET A 112 6.82 1.15 14.43
C MET A 112 7.39 0.32 13.26
N LYS A 113 8.42 0.85 12.58
CA LYS A 113 9.20 0.08 11.60
C LYS A 113 9.89 -1.13 12.24
N GLY A 114 10.21 -2.13 11.44
CA GLY A 114 10.86 -3.34 11.91
C GLY A 114 9.93 -4.31 12.63
N THR A 115 8.65 -3.95 12.81
CA THR A 115 7.62 -4.84 13.36
C THR A 115 6.94 -5.67 12.27
N ALA A 116 6.17 -6.69 12.67
CA ALA A 116 5.47 -7.56 11.75
C ALA A 116 4.26 -6.88 11.09
N PHE A 117 3.90 -7.30 9.87
CA PHE A 117 2.57 -7.00 9.33
C PHE A 117 1.48 -7.67 10.20
N THR A 118 0.34 -7.01 10.37
CA THR A 118 -0.84 -7.65 11.01
C THR A 118 -1.60 -8.51 9.99
N ARG A 119 -2.50 -9.39 10.45
CA ARG A 119 -3.25 -10.32 9.60
C ARG A 119 -4.76 -10.24 9.83
N ILE A 120 -5.50 -10.52 8.76
CA ILE A 120 -6.96 -10.79 8.81
C ILE A 120 -7.21 -12.30 8.99
N LEU A 121 -6.42 -13.13 8.30
CA LEU A 121 -6.42 -14.59 8.40
C LEU A 121 -5.02 -15.09 8.74
N GLU A 122 -4.94 -16.19 9.48
CA GLU A 122 -3.69 -16.83 9.88
C GLU A 122 -2.79 -17.20 8.69
N ALA A 123 -1.49 -17.37 8.96
CA ALA A 123 -0.51 -17.74 7.95
C ALA A 123 -0.71 -19.19 7.49
N HIS A 124 -0.88 -19.40 6.18
CA HIS A 124 -1.20 -20.70 5.59
C HIS A 124 0.00 -21.27 4.82
N TYR A 125 0.97 -21.81 5.56
CA TYR A 125 2.10 -22.57 4.99
C TYR A 125 1.75 -24.06 4.83
N SER A 126 2.63 -24.86 4.21
CA SER A 126 2.42 -26.32 4.10
C SER A 126 2.98 -27.12 5.28
N ASP A 127 3.81 -26.47 6.11
CA ASP A 127 4.54 -27.01 7.26
C ASP A 127 4.27 -26.21 8.54
N ASP A 128 3.25 -25.35 8.51
CA ASP A 128 2.88 -24.36 9.53
C ASP A 128 4.03 -23.45 10.00
N LYS A 129 5.10 -23.34 9.21
CA LYS A 129 6.32 -22.57 9.52
C LYS A 129 6.66 -21.57 8.42
N ARG A 130 7.07 -22.05 7.25
CA ARG A 130 7.68 -21.25 6.17
C ARG A 130 7.53 -21.83 4.77
N SER A 131 7.24 -23.11 4.62
CA SER A 131 7.23 -23.78 3.32
C SER A 131 6.04 -23.36 2.47
N PHE A 132 6.28 -23.13 1.17
CA PHE A 132 5.25 -22.70 0.24
C PHE A 132 4.05 -23.63 0.29
N ARG A 133 2.85 -23.03 0.34
CA ARG A 133 1.58 -23.76 0.35
C ARG A 133 1.51 -24.76 -0.82
N LEU A 134 1.14 -25.99 -0.51
CA LEU A 134 0.82 -27.02 -1.49
C LEU A 134 -0.67 -26.95 -1.86
N GLY A 135 -1.02 -27.47 -3.04
CA GLY A 135 -2.40 -27.68 -3.42
C GLY A 135 -3.09 -28.73 -2.54
N SER A 136 -4.41 -28.81 -2.63
CA SER A 136 -5.25 -29.70 -1.84
C SER A 136 -4.98 -31.19 -2.12
N ASN A 137 -4.43 -31.49 -3.29
CA ASN A 137 -3.87 -32.78 -3.72
C ASN A 137 -2.44 -33.06 -3.21
N LYS A 138 -1.90 -32.22 -2.32
CA LYS A 138 -0.51 -32.25 -1.80
C LYS A 138 0.59 -32.08 -2.87
N GLN A 139 0.26 -31.60 -4.07
CA GLN A 139 1.24 -31.25 -5.11
C GLN A 139 1.61 -29.76 -5.05
N PRO A 140 2.73 -29.34 -5.67
CA PRO A 140 3.04 -27.92 -5.85
C PRO A 140 1.90 -27.16 -6.55
N LEU A 141 1.64 -25.92 -6.13
CA LEU A 141 0.72 -25.03 -6.82
C LEU A 141 1.25 -24.65 -8.22
N PRO A 142 0.38 -24.26 -9.18
CA PRO A 142 0.79 -23.92 -10.54
C PRO A 142 1.89 -22.86 -10.57
N LEU A 143 2.81 -22.98 -11.54
CA LEU A 143 3.94 -22.06 -11.69
C LEU A 143 3.42 -20.61 -11.87
N PRO A 144 3.92 -19.63 -11.09
CA PRO A 144 3.42 -18.25 -11.18
C PRO A 144 3.53 -17.64 -12.58
N ARG A 145 4.58 -17.96 -13.34
CA ARG A 145 4.73 -17.55 -14.74
C ARG A 145 3.63 -18.10 -15.64
N VAL A 146 3.28 -19.38 -15.50
CA VAL A 146 2.20 -20.02 -16.27
C VAL A 146 0.87 -19.31 -15.99
N LEU A 147 0.62 -18.95 -14.72
CA LEU A 147 -0.56 -18.17 -14.35
C LEU A 147 -0.51 -16.74 -14.94
N SER A 148 0.62 -16.06 -14.85
CA SER A 148 0.85 -14.72 -15.44
C SER A 148 0.46 -14.69 -16.92
N VAL A 149 1.08 -15.53 -17.75
CA VAL A 149 0.85 -15.59 -19.21
C VAL A 149 -0.60 -15.95 -19.57
N ASN A 150 -1.21 -16.91 -18.86
CA ASN A 150 -2.52 -17.43 -19.25
C ASN A 150 -3.70 -16.61 -18.69
N PHE A 151 -3.49 -15.85 -17.61
CA PHE A 151 -4.54 -15.07 -16.94
C PHE A 151 -4.44 -13.56 -17.19
N PHE A 152 -3.24 -13.02 -17.44
CA PHE A 152 -2.99 -11.57 -17.48
C PHE A 152 -2.37 -11.12 -18.82
N PRO A 153 -3.14 -11.11 -19.93
CA PRO A 153 -2.65 -10.63 -21.22
C PRO A 153 -2.46 -9.09 -21.25
N ASP A 154 -1.53 -8.63 -22.09
CA ASP A 154 -1.40 -7.19 -22.42
C ASP A 154 -2.60 -6.74 -23.27
N ILE A 155 -3.55 -6.08 -22.61
CA ILE A 155 -4.70 -5.43 -23.24
C ILE A 155 -4.76 -3.99 -22.74
N ASN A 156 -4.65 -3.05 -23.66
CA ASN A 156 -4.82 -1.62 -23.40
C ASN A 156 -6.33 -1.30 -23.31
N ASN A 157 -6.83 -1.18 -22.08
CA ASN A 157 -8.21 -0.84 -21.75
C ASN A 157 -8.21 0.31 -20.70
N ALA A 158 -8.43 1.54 -21.18
CA ALA A 158 -8.31 2.75 -20.39
C ALA A 158 -9.48 2.97 -19.40
N ASP A 159 -9.14 3.33 -18.16
CA ASP A 159 -10.10 3.77 -17.14
C ASP A 159 -10.48 5.26 -17.35
N LYS A 160 -11.55 5.69 -16.67
CA LYS A 160 -12.10 7.05 -16.62
C LYS A 160 -11.36 7.99 -15.64
N VAL A 161 -10.34 7.49 -14.93
CA VAL A 161 -9.47 8.27 -14.03
C VAL A 161 -8.05 8.32 -14.58
N THR A 162 -7.31 9.34 -14.17
CA THR A 162 -5.94 9.59 -14.64
C THR A 162 -4.94 8.60 -14.05
N LEU A 163 -3.78 8.49 -14.69
CA LEU A 163 -2.65 7.70 -14.24
C LEU A 163 -2.14 8.13 -12.84
N ALA A 164 -2.34 9.39 -12.46
CA ALA A 164 -2.15 9.89 -11.09
C ALA A 164 -2.95 9.13 -10.04
N THR A 165 -4.08 8.50 -10.39
CA THR A 165 -4.91 7.72 -9.45
C THR A 165 -4.29 6.37 -9.12
N MET A 166 -3.68 5.70 -10.10
CA MET A 166 -2.88 4.49 -9.87
C MET A 166 -1.63 4.88 -9.05
N GLU A 167 -0.91 5.91 -9.49
CA GLU A 167 0.37 6.31 -8.91
C GLU A 167 0.26 6.81 -7.46
N TRP A 168 -0.81 7.54 -7.12
CA TRP A 168 -1.05 7.95 -5.73
C TRP A 168 -1.37 6.75 -4.83
N GLY A 169 -1.92 5.67 -5.38
CA GLY A 169 -2.04 4.39 -4.68
C GLY A 169 -0.68 3.77 -4.37
N GLN A 170 0.26 3.82 -5.33
CA GLN A 170 1.64 3.39 -5.11
C GLN A 170 2.32 4.24 -4.03
N LEU A 171 2.21 5.57 -4.09
CA LEU A 171 2.73 6.51 -3.09
C LEU A 171 2.23 6.14 -1.68
N VAL A 172 0.92 6.01 -1.50
CA VAL A 172 0.28 5.69 -0.21
C VAL A 172 0.71 4.31 0.31
N THR A 173 0.90 3.33 -0.58
CA THR A 173 1.37 1.99 -0.20
C THR A 173 2.83 1.98 0.20
N HIS A 174 3.67 2.73 -0.50
CA HIS A 174 5.08 2.86 -0.16
C HIS A 174 5.26 3.49 1.24
N ASP A 175 4.42 4.45 1.59
CA ASP A 175 4.45 5.12 2.90
C ASP A 175 4.20 4.18 4.09
N MET A 176 3.30 3.20 3.92
CA MET A 176 2.84 2.32 4.99
C MET A 176 3.38 0.88 4.92
N GLY A 177 4.15 0.53 3.89
CA GLY A 177 4.50 -0.86 3.58
C GLY A 177 5.76 -1.03 2.72
N LEU A 178 6.73 -1.75 3.26
CA LEU A 178 7.92 -2.23 2.56
C LEU A 178 8.30 -3.62 3.06
N SER A 179 8.17 -4.62 2.19
CA SER A 179 8.74 -5.95 2.37
C SER A 179 10.15 -5.98 1.79
N VAL A 180 11.17 -6.16 2.64
CA VAL A 180 12.58 -6.25 2.21
C VAL A 180 13.04 -7.70 2.04
N PRO A 181 14.07 -7.96 1.21
CA PRO A 181 14.86 -9.20 1.24
C PRO A 181 15.28 -9.64 2.65
N LEU A 182 15.47 -10.94 2.84
CA LEU A 182 16.17 -11.48 4.00
C LEU A 182 17.57 -10.86 4.17
N ASP A 183 17.93 -10.51 5.41
CA ASP A 183 19.30 -10.13 5.77
C ASP A 183 20.18 -11.39 5.77
N ILE A 184 20.77 -11.72 4.62
CA ILE A 184 21.76 -12.79 4.48
C ILE A 184 23.10 -12.20 4.00
N PRO A 185 24.25 -12.59 4.57
CA PRO A 185 25.56 -12.05 4.17
C PRO A 185 25.92 -12.32 2.71
N PHE A 186 25.29 -13.34 2.12
CA PHE A 186 25.45 -13.74 0.74
C PHE A 186 24.06 -13.96 0.12
N ILE A 187 23.53 -12.92 -0.53
CA ILE A 187 22.44 -13.13 -1.49
C ILE A 187 23.06 -13.90 -2.67
N PRO A 188 22.53 -15.08 -3.05
CA PRO A 188 23.06 -15.80 -4.20
C PRO A 188 22.98 -14.94 -5.45
N ASN A 189 24.12 -14.80 -6.16
CA ASN A 189 24.17 -14.11 -7.46
C ASN A 189 23.18 -14.71 -8.49
N ASP A 190 22.82 -15.98 -8.31
CA ASP A 190 21.85 -16.68 -9.12
C ASP A 190 21.02 -17.67 -8.29
N CYS A 191 19.81 -17.27 -7.90
CA CYS A 191 18.84 -18.12 -7.18
C CYS A 191 18.24 -19.25 -8.03
N CYS A 192 18.65 -19.42 -9.29
CA CYS A 192 18.25 -20.51 -10.16
C CYS A 192 19.21 -21.71 -10.14
N GLN A 193 20.40 -21.58 -9.55
CA GLN A 193 21.37 -22.67 -9.49
C GLN A 193 20.83 -23.89 -8.72
N PRO A 194 21.00 -25.12 -9.25
CA PRO A 194 20.48 -26.32 -8.60
C PRO A 194 21.22 -26.70 -7.31
N ASN A 195 22.48 -26.31 -7.17
CA ASN A 195 23.36 -26.69 -6.06
C ASN A 195 23.25 -25.78 -4.82
N LEU A 196 22.29 -24.85 -4.80
CA LEU A 196 22.07 -23.97 -3.64
C LEU A 196 21.49 -24.75 -2.46
N GLN A 197 22.33 -25.04 -1.46
CA GLN A 197 21.87 -25.52 -0.16
C GLN A 197 20.80 -24.57 0.40
N ASN A 198 19.71 -25.13 0.91
CA ASN A 198 18.57 -24.36 1.44
C ASN A 198 17.93 -23.36 0.45
N ARG A 199 18.01 -23.60 -0.87
CA ARG A 199 17.40 -22.73 -1.92
C ARG A 199 15.98 -22.27 -1.58
N GLY A 200 15.10 -23.18 -1.12
CA GLY A 200 13.71 -22.86 -0.76
C GLY A 200 13.52 -21.93 0.46
N ASN A 201 14.56 -21.70 1.26
CA ASN A 201 14.53 -20.79 2.42
C ASN A 201 15.03 -19.38 2.07
N ILE A 202 15.75 -19.22 0.95
CA ILE A 202 16.39 -17.97 0.52
C ILE A 202 15.74 -17.41 -0.75
N CYS A 203 15.50 -18.26 -1.73
CA CYS A 203 15.14 -17.86 -3.09
C CYS A 203 13.62 -17.83 -3.31
N LEU A 204 13.18 -16.85 -4.11
CA LEU A 204 11.82 -16.72 -4.64
C LEU A 204 11.84 -16.73 -6.18
N SER A 205 12.77 -17.50 -6.76
CA SER A 205 12.99 -17.59 -8.20
C SER A 205 11.73 -18.01 -8.95
N LEU A 206 11.42 -17.35 -10.06
CA LEU A 206 10.32 -17.75 -10.94
C LEU A 206 10.85 -18.76 -11.95
N ILE A 207 10.34 -19.99 -11.91
CA ILE A 207 10.64 -21.02 -12.91
C ILE A 207 9.85 -20.68 -14.19
N ILE A 208 10.55 -20.71 -15.33
CA ILE A 208 10.00 -20.35 -16.64
C ILE A 208 9.94 -21.61 -17.50
N PRO A 209 8.77 -21.95 -18.09
CA PRO A 209 8.65 -23.08 -19.01
C PRO A 209 9.59 -22.95 -20.22
N THR A 210 10.09 -24.07 -20.74
CA THR A 210 10.97 -24.08 -21.92
C THR A 210 10.28 -23.61 -23.20
N ASP A 211 8.95 -23.69 -23.22
CA ASP A 211 8.05 -23.26 -24.29
C ASP A 211 7.42 -21.86 -24.03
N ASP A 212 7.93 -21.10 -23.06
CA ASP A 212 7.43 -19.74 -22.78
C ASP A 212 7.53 -18.82 -24.01
N TYR A 213 6.42 -18.18 -24.39
CA TYR A 213 6.31 -17.39 -25.63
C TYR A 213 7.30 -16.21 -25.73
N PHE A 214 7.84 -15.74 -24.60
CA PHE A 214 8.75 -14.60 -24.55
C PHE A 214 10.16 -15.04 -24.17
N TYR A 215 10.33 -15.72 -23.04
CA TYR A 215 11.65 -16.01 -22.47
C TYR A 215 12.42 -17.12 -23.19
N SER A 216 11.74 -18.03 -23.91
CA SER A 216 12.40 -19.05 -24.74
C SER A 216 13.30 -18.43 -25.83
N LYS A 217 12.93 -17.26 -26.36
CA LYS A 217 13.71 -16.49 -27.35
C LYS A 217 15.09 -16.07 -26.84
N TYR A 218 15.28 -16.05 -25.52
CA TYR A 218 16.51 -15.67 -24.83
C TYR A 218 17.14 -16.86 -24.07
N ASN A 219 16.63 -18.08 -24.26
CA ASN A 219 17.01 -19.29 -23.51
C ASN A 219 16.89 -19.16 -21.98
N ILE A 220 15.95 -18.35 -21.48
CA ILE A 220 15.76 -18.13 -20.04
C ILE A 220 14.72 -19.13 -19.49
N THR A 221 15.16 -20.01 -18.60
CA THR A 221 14.32 -21.03 -17.93
C THR A 221 14.03 -20.71 -16.46
N CYS A 222 14.62 -19.64 -15.92
CA CYS A 222 14.40 -19.22 -14.54
C CYS A 222 14.83 -17.75 -14.33
N LEU A 223 14.05 -16.98 -13.57
CA LEU A 223 14.36 -15.59 -13.20
C LEU A 223 14.98 -15.54 -11.80
N THR A 224 16.24 -15.08 -11.75
CA THR A 224 17.13 -15.28 -10.59
C THR A 224 17.02 -14.21 -9.51
N ARG A 225 16.56 -13.00 -9.86
CA ARG A 225 16.73 -11.78 -9.02
C ARG A 225 15.81 -11.70 -7.80
N ASN A 226 14.99 -12.73 -7.55
CA ASN A 226 13.98 -12.74 -6.51
C ASN A 226 14.37 -13.59 -5.30
N VAL A 227 14.33 -12.97 -4.13
CA VAL A 227 14.60 -13.58 -2.81
C VAL A 227 13.40 -13.45 -1.87
N ARG A 228 13.32 -14.35 -0.90
CA ARG A 228 12.26 -14.41 0.11
C ARG A 228 12.32 -13.23 1.07
N THR A 229 11.17 -12.87 1.61
CA THR A 229 11.01 -11.69 2.48
C THR A 229 11.67 -11.89 3.85
N LYS A 230 12.20 -10.81 4.43
CA LYS A 230 12.65 -10.73 5.83
C LYS A 230 11.51 -11.03 6.79
N VAL A 231 11.81 -11.82 7.80
CA VAL A 231 10.85 -12.30 8.79
C VAL A 231 11.32 -12.05 10.21
N THR A 232 10.39 -12.10 11.15
CA THR A 232 10.63 -11.93 12.59
C THR A 232 11.55 -13.00 13.17
N SER A 233 11.64 -14.19 12.56
CA SER A 233 12.35 -15.37 13.06
C SER A 233 13.89 -15.29 13.08
N VAL A 234 14.47 -14.09 13.13
CA VAL A 234 15.91 -13.83 13.25
C VAL A 234 16.19 -13.38 14.70
N GLY A 235 17.16 -14.01 15.36
CA GLY A 235 17.48 -13.73 16.77
C GLY A 235 16.51 -14.38 17.77
N CYS A 236 16.16 -13.66 18.84
CA CYS A 236 15.30 -14.16 19.94
C CYS A 236 13.81 -14.28 19.58
N CYS A 237 13.46 -13.97 18.34
CA CYS A 237 12.09 -13.67 17.90
C CYS A 237 11.46 -14.82 17.10
N LYS A 238 11.60 -16.06 17.61
CA LYS A 238 11.23 -17.31 16.94
C LYS A 238 9.73 -17.60 16.94
N GLY A 239 8.92 -16.68 16.41
CA GLY A 239 7.49 -16.92 16.14
C GLY A 239 7.29 -17.99 15.06
N ILE A 240 6.36 -18.91 15.31
CA ILE A 240 5.86 -19.92 14.36
C ILE A 240 4.33 -19.84 14.36
N PRO A 241 3.65 -19.71 13.20
CA PRO A 241 4.23 -19.49 11.87
C PRO A 241 5.07 -18.21 11.77
N ILE A 242 5.96 -18.11 10.76
CA ILE A 242 6.77 -16.89 10.61
C ILE A 242 5.91 -15.69 10.18
N GLU A 243 6.34 -14.50 10.57
CA GLU A 243 5.75 -13.25 10.09
C GLU A 243 6.74 -12.37 9.35
N GLN A 244 6.28 -11.74 8.27
CA GLN A 244 7.10 -10.81 7.49
C GLN A 244 7.18 -9.45 8.19
N VAL A 245 8.36 -8.84 8.11
CA VAL A 245 8.65 -7.55 8.74
C VAL A 245 8.36 -6.41 7.76
N ASN A 246 7.69 -5.35 8.25
CA ASN A 246 7.57 -4.09 7.56
C ASN A 246 8.82 -3.22 7.84
N ALA A 247 9.56 -2.83 6.80
CA ALA A 247 10.80 -2.07 6.97
C ALA A 247 10.61 -0.54 7.10
N VAL A 248 9.42 -0.04 6.78
CA VAL A 248 8.99 1.37 6.97
C VAL A 248 7.99 1.49 8.12
N THR A 249 7.60 2.72 8.46
CA THR A 249 6.49 2.96 9.41
C THR A 249 5.19 2.31 8.90
N HIS A 250 4.21 2.10 9.78
CA HIS A 250 2.87 1.68 9.38
C HIS A 250 1.93 2.88 9.15
N ASN A 251 2.44 4.10 9.03
CA ASN A 251 1.62 5.30 8.97
C ASN A 251 1.42 5.79 7.53
N ILE A 252 0.54 6.78 7.37
CA ILE A 252 0.58 7.70 6.22
C ILE A 252 1.21 8.98 6.77
N ASP A 253 2.54 8.98 6.91
CA ASP A 253 3.32 10.04 7.54
C ASP A 253 4.47 10.55 6.66
N ALA A 254 4.37 10.30 5.35
CA ALA A 254 5.35 10.69 4.34
C ALA A 254 6.78 10.22 4.66
N SER A 255 6.90 9.07 5.34
CA SER A 255 8.17 8.40 5.63
C SER A 255 8.96 8.10 4.35
N LEU A 256 8.26 7.96 3.22
CA LEU A 256 8.88 7.83 1.89
C LEU A 256 9.74 9.04 1.49
N VAL A 257 9.40 10.25 1.97
CA VAL A 257 10.25 11.44 1.83
C VAL A 257 11.09 11.67 3.08
N TYR A 258 10.53 11.51 4.28
CA TYR A 258 11.14 11.92 5.55
C TYR A 258 12.02 10.89 6.25
N GLY A 259 12.09 9.66 5.73
CA GLY A 259 12.76 8.53 6.36
C GLY A 259 11.91 7.88 7.44
N SER A 260 12.01 6.55 7.53
CA SER A 260 11.39 5.76 8.60
C SER A 260 12.27 5.63 9.85
N ASP A 261 13.37 6.35 9.97
CA ASP A 261 14.15 6.45 11.22
C ASP A 261 14.98 7.74 11.23
N THR A 262 15.54 8.07 12.40
CA THR A 262 16.34 9.28 12.59
C THR A 262 17.60 9.31 11.72
N GLN A 263 18.20 8.17 11.36
CA GLN A 263 19.39 8.16 10.50
C GLN A 263 19.01 8.52 9.05
N ALA A 264 17.97 7.90 8.51
CA ALA A 264 17.42 8.23 7.20
C ALA A 264 16.93 9.69 7.15
N ALA A 265 16.21 10.15 8.18
CA ALA A 265 15.74 11.53 8.29
C ALA A 265 16.89 12.55 8.36
N ASN A 266 17.97 12.24 9.07
CA ASN A 266 19.15 13.10 9.14
C ASN A 266 19.95 13.10 7.82
N ALA A 267 19.97 11.97 7.09
CA ALA A 267 20.68 11.87 5.81
C ALA A 267 20.12 12.83 4.75
N ILE A 268 18.82 13.10 4.77
CA ILE A 268 18.13 13.97 3.80
C ILE A 268 17.97 15.44 4.24
N ARG A 269 18.25 15.81 5.49
CA ARG A 269 18.04 17.17 6.01
C ARG A 269 19.20 18.12 5.69
N GLU A 270 18.88 19.36 5.32
CA GLU A 270 19.89 20.43 5.15
C GLU A 270 20.40 20.95 6.52
N PHE A 271 19.62 20.76 7.59
CA PHE A 271 19.84 21.36 8.92
C PHE A 271 19.99 22.89 8.87
N LYS A 272 19.28 23.49 7.92
CA LYS A 272 19.19 24.94 7.73
C LYS A 272 17.75 25.32 7.39
N ASN A 273 17.18 26.21 8.20
CA ASN A 273 15.83 26.76 8.04
C ASN A 273 14.73 25.70 7.86
N GLY A 274 14.90 24.53 8.47
CA GLY A 274 14.00 23.37 8.42
C GLY A 274 13.99 22.61 7.10
N LYS A 275 14.93 22.87 6.17
CA LYS A 275 14.87 22.34 4.80
C LYS A 275 15.42 20.91 4.64
N LEU A 276 14.96 20.26 3.57
CA LEU A 276 15.55 19.06 2.99
C LEU A 276 16.64 19.43 1.97
N LYS A 277 17.69 18.60 1.91
CA LYS A 277 18.76 18.69 0.91
C LYS A 277 18.18 18.66 -0.51
N ILE A 278 18.87 19.35 -1.40
CA ILE A 278 18.58 19.38 -2.84
C ILE A 278 19.87 19.38 -3.64
N GLN A 279 19.78 18.96 -4.90
CA GLN A 279 20.71 19.37 -5.95
C GLN A 279 20.05 20.37 -6.89
N LYS A 280 20.87 21.18 -7.56
CA LYS A 280 20.43 22.09 -8.63
C LYS A 280 21.16 21.76 -9.92
N THR A 281 20.41 21.65 -11.01
CA THR A 281 20.95 21.51 -12.36
C THR A 281 21.52 22.84 -12.86
N ARG A 282 22.25 22.83 -13.99
CA ARG A 282 22.87 24.04 -14.58
C ARG A 282 21.85 25.12 -14.95
N ASP A 283 20.63 24.70 -15.31
CA ASP A 283 19.46 25.55 -15.60
C ASP A 283 18.63 25.90 -14.35
N LYS A 284 19.19 25.67 -13.15
CA LYS A 284 18.63 26.03 -11.83
C LYS A 284 17.39 25.25 -11.37
N ARG A 285 16.92 24.23 -12.09
CA ARG A 285 15.86 23.33 -11.62
C ARG A 285 16.31 22.55 -10.38
N VAL A 286 15.34 22.20 -9.53
CA VAL A 286 15.58 21.64 -8.19
C VAL A 286 15.16 20.17 -8.13
N PHE A 287 16.05 19.31 -7.65
CA PHE A 287 15.81 17.87 -7.52
C PHE A 287 16.35 17.34 -6.17
N PRO A 288 15.91 16.14 -5.72
CA PRO A 288 16.48 15.45 -4.57
C PRO A 288 18.00 15.26 -4.71
N PRO A 289 18.76 15.10 -3.61
CA PRO A 289 20.18 14.78 -3.68
C PRO A 289 20.44 13.46 -4.44
N THR A 290 21.64 13.32 -4.98
CA THR A 290 22.10 12.08 -5.64
C THR A 290 22.90 11.24 -4.65
N LEU A 291 22.73 9.91 -4.70
CA LEU A 291 23.50 8.94 -3.93
C LEU A 291 25.01 8.97 -4.27
N SER A 292 25.86 8.43 -3.41
CA SER A 292 27.28 8.23 -3.76
C SER A 292 27.42 7.18 -4.87
N PRO A 293 28.48 7.21 -5.69
CA PRO A 293 28.68 6.24 -6.78
C PRO A 293 28.61 4.78 -6.34
N ASN A 294 29.04 4.46 -5.11
CA ASN A 294 28.97 3.10 -4.56
C ASN A 294 27.51 2.69 -4.27
N GLU A 295 26.70 3.58 -3.69
CA GLU A 295 25.29 3.33 -3.42
C GLU A 295 24.46 3.28 -4.72
N THR A 296 24.79 4.13 -5.70
CA THR A 296 24.14 4.18 -7.02
C THR A 296 24.16 2.83 -7.72
N ILE A 297 25.28 2.09 -7.67
CA ILE A 297 25.43 0.75 -8.29
C ILE A 297 24.45 -0.28 -7.69
N HIS A 298 24.03 -0.10 -6.44
CA HIS A 298 23.11 -1.01 -5.75
C HIS A 298 21.64 -0.61 -5.85
N GLN A 299 21.32 0.66 -6.15
CA GLN A 299 19.94 1.19 -6.17
C GLN A 299 19.44 1.59 -7.57
N CYS A 300 20.32 1.84 -8.54
CA CYS A 300 19.95 2.27 -9.89
C CYS A 300 20.64 1.46 -11.00
N SER A 301 19.96 1.30 -12.13
CA SER A 301 20.43 0.55 -13.30
C SER A 301 21.11 1.47 -14.33
N VAL A 302 22.18 2.15 -13.91
CA VAL A 302 22.91 3.16 -14.70
C VAL A 302 24.05 2.57 -15.53
N LYS A 303 24.53 3.29 -16.56
CA LYS A 303 25.74 2.94 -17.32
C LYS A 303 27.02 3.49 -16.68
N ASP A 304 26.96 4.73 -16.20
CA ASP A 304 28.01 5.36 -15.40
C ASP A 304 27.52 5.52 -13.95
N PRO A 305 28.26 5.07 -12.92
CA PRO A 305 27.94 5.31 -11.51
C PRO A 305 27.78 6.79 -11.10
N LYS A 306 28.18 7.73 -11.98
CA LYS A 306 27.97 9.20 -11.84
C LYS A 306 26.64 9.68 -12.45
N GLU A 307 25.85 8.83 -13.09
CA GLU A 307 24.48 9.16 -13.49
C GLU A 307 23.61 9.44 -12.26
N ILE A 308 22.48 10.11 -12.49
CA ILE A 308 21.53 10.46 -11.44
C ILE A 308 20.89 9.18 -10.86
N CYS A 309 20.99 9.04 -9.54
CA CYS A 309 20.25 8.10 -8.71
C CYS A 309 19.83 8.85 -7.44
N TYR A 310 18.53 9.12 -7.25
CA TYR A 310 18.07 10.01 -6.20
C TYR A 310 18.11 9.35 -4.81
N GLN A 311 18.34 10.16 -3.79
CA GLN A 311 18.22 9.80 -2.38
C GLN A 311 17.00 10.50 -1.76
N ALA A 312 16.20 9.74 -1.01
CA ALA A 312 15.07 10.21 -0.23
C ALA A 312 14.89 9.31 1.02
N GLY A 313 13.76 9.44 1.71
CA GLY A 313 13.44 8.66 2.90
C GLY A 313 13.22 7.16 2.66
N ASP A 314 12.79 6.78 1.44
CA ASP A 314 12.58 5.40 1.02
C ASP A 314 13.43 5.03 -0.22
N PRO A 315 14.07 3.84 -0.25
CA PRO A 315 14.99 3.44 -1.31
C PRO A 315 14.30 3.21 -2.68
N ARG A 316 12.96 3.08 -2.71
CA ARG A 316 12.20 2.89 -3.96
C ARG A 316 11.90 4.20 -4.69
N ILE A 317 12.45 5.34 -4.27
CA ILE A 317 12.28 6.62 -5.00
C ILE A 317 12.57 6.47 -6.50
N ASN A 318 13.61 5.72 -6.86
CA ASN A 318 14.04 5.54 -8.26
C ASN A 318 13.27 4.42 -9.01
N GLN A 319 12.37 3.69 -8.33
CA GLN A 319 11.82 2.42 -8.83
C GLN A 319 11.15 2.56 -10.20
N ASN A 320 10.36 3.62 -10.39
CA ASN A 320 9.82 4.00 -11.68
C ASN A 320 9.80 5.53 -11.82
N THR A 321 9.60 6.02 -13.04
CA THR A 321 9.61 7.45 -13.35
C THR A 321 8.54 8.22 -12.57
N GLN A 322 7.36 7.65 -12.38
CA GLN A 322 6.18 8.33 -11.85
C GLN A 322 6.24 8.52 -10.33
N ILE A 323 6.64 7.49 -9.58
CA ILE A 323 6.82 7.59 -8.13
C ILE A 323 7.92 8.63 -7.83
N THR A 324 8.96 8.67 -8.66
CA THR A 324 10.02 9.68 -8.57
C THR A 324 9.43 11.11 -8.68
N LEU A 325 8.52 11.36 -9.63
CA LEU A 325 7.89 12.69 -9.81
C LEU A 325 7.11 13.12 -8.57
N LEU A 326 6.31 12.21 -7.98
CA LEU A 326 5.56 12.52 -6.76
C LEU A 326 6.50 12.82 -5.58
N GLN A 327 7.61 12.10 -5.43
CA GLN A 327 8.59 12.37 -4.37
C GLN A 327 9.34 13.69 -4.57
N ILE A 328 9.73 14.03 -5.81
CA ILE A 328 10.31 15.34 -6.15
C ILE A 328 9.32 16.45 -5.77
N MET A 329 8.04 16.29 -6.13
CA MET A 329 6.98 17.25 -5.84
C MET A 329 6.78 17.46 -4.33
N ILE A 330 6.74 16.39 -3.52
CA ILE A 330 6.58 16.49 -2.06
C ILE A 330 7.81 17.12 -1.39
N LEU A 331 9.02 16.81 -1.86
CA LEU A 331 10.26 17.45 -1.37
C LEU A 331 10.25 18.96 -1.67
N ARG A 332 9.86 19.35 -2.88
CA ARG A 332 9.72 20.77 -3.28
C ARG A 332 8.67 21.47 -2.41
N GLU A 333 7.52 20.83 -2.16
CA GLU A 333 6.44 21.39 -1.33
C GLU A 333 6.92 21.62 0.11
N HIS A 334 7.65 20.67 0.70
CA HIS A 334 8.26 20.84 2.02
C HIS A 334 9.20 22.06 2.03
N ASN A 335 10.16 22.16 1.11
CA ASN A 335 11.10 23.28 1.09
C ASN A 335 10.40 24.64 0.83
N ARG A 336 9.33 24.66 0.04
CA ARG A 336 8.48 25.84 -0.22
C ARG A 336 7.68 26.28 1.01
N LEU A 337 7.23 25.34 1.84
CA LEU A 337 6.51 25.61 3.09
C LEU A 337 7.47 26.01 4.21
N ALA A 338 8.61 25.32 4.37
CA ALA A 338 9.64 25.63 5.36
C ALA A 338 10.18 27.06 5.19
N GLU A 339 10.44 27.50 3.95
CA GLU A 339 10.89 28.87 3.68
C GLU A 339 9.85 29.92 4.10
N LYS A 340 8.57 29.70 3.81
CA LYS A 340 7.49 30.60 4.23
C LYS A 340 7.29 30.61 5.74
N LEU A 341 7.40 29.46 6.41
CA LEU A 341 7.32 29.36 7.87
C LEU A 341 8.50 30.04 8.56
N GLN A 342 9.73 29.91 8.05
CA GLN A 342 10.89 30.63 8.58
C GLN A 342 10.76 32.15 8.45
N ILE A 343 10.15 32.65 7.37
CA ILE A 343 9.87 34.08 7.18
C ILE A 343 8.80 34.57 8.16
N LEU A 344 7.75 33.77 8.39
CA LEU A 344 6.70 34.08 9.38
C LEU A 344 7.22 34.00 10.83
N HIS A 345 8.17 33.11 11.10
CA HIS A 345 8.77 32.86 12.41
C HIS A 345 10.31 32.97 12.40
N PRO A 346 10.88 34.19 12.39
CA PRO A 346 12.33 34.40 12.39
C PRO A 346 13.06 33.83 13.62
N LEU A 347 12.32 33.55 14.72
CA LEU A 347 12.86 33.01 15.98
C LEU A 347 12.78 31.48 16.08
N TRP A 348 12.12 30.79 15.14
CA TRP A 348 12.10 29.32 15.15
C TRP A 348 13.45 28.77 14.68
N ASN A 349 13.95 27.76 15.40
CA ASN A 349 15.13 27.00 15.01
C ASN A 349 14.81 25.99 13.89
N ASP A 350 15.87 25.41 13.31
CA ASP A 350 15.76 24.43 12.22
C ASP A 350 14.78 23.28 12.52
N GLU A 351 14.92 22.66 13.70
CA GLU A 351 14.08 21.53 14.12
C GLU A 351 12.59 21.91 14.19
N LYS A 352 12.28 23.09 14.74
CA LYS A 352 10.91 23.58 14.85
C LYS A 352 10.28 23.83 13.48
N VAL A 353 11.02 24.48 12.57
CA VAL A 353 10.55 24.68 11.19
C VAL A 353 10.39 23.35 10.47
N TYR A 354 11.35 22.44 10.59
CA TYR A 354 11.29 21.10 9.98
C TYR A 354 10.05 20.31 10.42
N GLN A 355 9.80 20.20 11.73
CA GLN A 355 8.69 19.39 12.25
C GLN A 355 7.31 19.99 11.99
N GLU A 356 7.13 21.31 12.09
CA GLU A 356 5.85 21.95 11.71
C GLU A 356 5.61 21.82 10.20
N THR A 357 6.64 21.97 9.36
CA THR A 357 6.54 21.76 7.90
C THR A 357 6.19 20.32 7.57
N ARG A 358 6.88 19.35 8.18
CA ARG A 358 6.60 17.90 8.06
C ARG A 358 5.16 17.60 8.45
N ALA A 359 4.67 18.14 9.57
CA ALA A 359 3.29 17.95 10.02
C ALA A 359 2.27 18.47 8.99
N ILE A 360 2.49 19.65 8.39
CA ILE A 360 1.62 20.21 7.34
C ILE A 360 1.62 19.30 6.11
N VAL A 361 2.79 18.91 5.60
CA VAL A 361 2.89 18.06 4.39
C VAL A 361 2.22 16.69 4.60
N ILE A 362 2.39 16.08 5.77
CA ILE A 362 1.67 14.86 6.16
C ILE A 362 0.16 15.10 6.11
N ALA A 363 -0.31 16.21 6.69
CA ALA A 363 -1.73 16.56 6.68
C ALA A 363 -2.29 16.81 5.27
N GLN A 364 -1.51 17.41 4.36
CA GLN A 364 -1.88 17.55 2.95
C GLN A 364 -2.06 16.18 2.28
N ILE A 365 -1.11 15.25 2.47
CA ILE A 365 -1.15 13.90 1.89
C ILE A 365 -2.32 13.09 2.47
N GLN A 366 -2.52 13.11 3.79
CA GLN A 366 -3.67 12.48 4.45
C GLN A 366 -5.00 13.07 3.96
N HIS A 367 -5.12 14.39 3.85
CA HIS A 367 -6.32 15.06 3.34
C HIS A 367 -6.62 14.67 1.89
N ILE A 368 -5.64 14.75 0.99
CA ILE A 368 -5.81 14.41 -0.44
C ILE A 368 -6.22 12.94 -0.60
N THR A 369 -5.57 12.04 0.16
CA THR A 369 -5.85 10.61 0.14
C THR A 369 -7.32 10.31 0.48
N TYR A 370 -7.88 10.88 1.55
CA TYR A 370 -9.24 10.54 2.00
C TYR A 370 -10.36 11.44 1.45
N SER A 371 -10.06 12.66 1.00
CA SER A 371 -11.07 13.58 0.47
C SER A 371 -11.22 13.53 -1.06
N LYS A 372 -10.15 13.19 -1.78
CA LYS A 372 -10.11 13.16 -3.25
C LYS A 372 -9.88 11.77 -3.81
N TRP A 373 -8.84 11.08 -3.37
CA TRP A 373 -8.33 9.90 -4.06
C TRP A 373 -9.09 8.59 -3.72
N LEU A 374 -9.25 8.24 -2.43
CA LEU A 374 -9.70 6.92 -1.98
C LEU A 374 -11.10 6.53 -2.51
N VAL A 375 -11.97 7.53 -2.74
CA VAL A 375 -13.30 7.34 -3.33
C VAL A 375 -13.26 6.71 -4.72
N HIS A 376 -12.16 6.87 -5.47
CA HIS A 376 -11.99 6.23 -6.78
C HIS A 376 -11.72 4.73 -6.67
N TYR A 377 -11.17 4.23 -5.57
CA TYR A 377 -10.95 2.80 -5.35
C TYR A 377 -12.21 2.15 -4.77
N ILE A 378 -12.61 2.60 -3.57
CA ILE A 378 -13.62 1.91 -2.76
C ILE A 378 -15.06 2.43 -2.95
N GLY A 379 -15.24 3.50 -3.74
CA GLY A 379 -16.56 4.05 -4.06
C GLY A 379 -17.21 4.92 -2.97
N ARG A 380 -18.13 5.78 -3.39
CA ARG A 380 -18.75 6.81 -2.53
C ARG A 380 -19.67 6.25 -1.44
N GLU A 381 -20.36 5.14 -1.71
CA GLU A 381 -21.23 4.49 -0.72
C GLU A 381 -20.41 3.94 0.45
N ASN A 382 -19.35 3.19 0.14
CA ASN A 382 -18.47 2.58 1.11
C ASN A 382 -17.71 3.63 1.94
N MET A 383 -17.22 4.70 1.29
CA MET A 383 -16.64 5.88 1.97
C MET A 383 -17.59 6.54 2.98
N ARG A 384 -18.92 6.52 2.74
CA ARG A 384 -19.93 7.00 3.71
C ARG A 384 -20.16 5.97 4.82
N LYS A 385 -20.36 4.70 4.46
CA LYS A 385 -20.63 3.60 5.39
C LYS A 385 -19.60 3.50 6.52
N PHE A 386 -18.32 3.70 6.19
CA PHE A 386 -17.20 3.62 7.14
C PHE A 386 -16.68 5.00 7.59
N GLU A 387 -17.45 6.06 7.36
CA GLU A 387 -17.14 7.45 7.73
C GLU A 387 -15.72 7.92 7.30
N LEU A 388 -15.24 7.45 6.15
CA LEU A 388 -13.86 7.66 5.70
C LEU A 388 -13.61 9.06 5.12
N PHE A 389 -14.63 9.71 4.56
CA PHE A 389 -14.52 11.10 4.11
C PHE A 389 -13.99 12.02 5.22
N SER A 390 -13.07 12.92 4.88
CA SER A 390 -12.65 13.99 5.78
C SER A 390 -13.83 14.89 6.16
N LYS A 391 -13.84 15.42 7.39
CA LYS A 391 -14.89 16.34 7.82
C LYS A 391 -14.75 17.68 7.10
N ALA A 392 -15.86 18.37 6.89
CA ALA A 392 -15.86 19.75 6.41
C ALA A 392 -15.42 20.74 7.51
N TYR A 393 -15.77 20.46 8.76
CA TYR A 393 -15.44 21.30 9.92
C TYR A 393 -15.25 20.48 11.19
N GLY A 394 -14.56 21.04 12.17
CA GLY A 394 -14.32 20.40 13.47
C GLY A 394 -13.28 19.29 13.43
N TYR A 395 -13.24 18.52 14.52
CA TYR A 395 -12.30 17.43 14.78
C TYR A 395 -12.92 16.03 14.59
N THR A 396 -12.11 15.04 14.24
CA THR A 396 -12.41 13.61 14.40
C THR A 396 -12.00 13.14 15.81
N ARG A 397 -12.08 11.83 16.05
CA ARG A 397 -11.64 11.17 17.28
C ARG A 397 -10.53 10.18 16.93
N TYR A 398 -9.68 9.88 17.91
CA TYR A 398 -8.73 8.78 17.90
C TYR A 398 -9.25 7.68 18.82
N TYR A 399 -9.11 6.42 18.42
CA TYR A 399 -9.47 5.23 19.19
C TYR A 399 -8.22 4.39 19.44
N ASP A 400 -7.82 4.26 20.71
CA ASP A 400 -6.56 3.65 21.13
C ASP A 400 -6.61 2.11 21.25
N ASP A 401 -7.77 1.52 21.02
CA ASP A 401 -8.01 0.07 20.86
C ASP A 401 -7.90 -0.40 19.40
N ILE A 402 -7.91 0.52 18.43
CA ILE A 402 -7.77 0.18 17.00
C ILE A 402 -6.30 -0.02 16.64
N ASN A 403 -5.91 -1.28 16.42
CA ASN A 403 -4.62 -1.60 15.82
C ASN A 403 -4.58 -1.11 14.35
N PHE A 404 -3.79 -0.06 14.12
CA PHE A 404 -3.63 0.59 12.81
C PHE A 404 -2.48 0.05 11.96
N MET A 405 -1.78 -0.99 12.41
CA MET A 405 -0.69 -1.62 11.67
C MET A 405 -1.11 -2.05 10.26
N THR A 406 -0.12 -2.23 9.38
CA THR A 406 -0.36 -2.57 7.97
C THR A 406 -0.65 -4.05 7.84
N ILE A 407 -1.72 -4.39 7.11
CA ILE A 407 -2.23 -5.74 6.94
C ILE A 407 -1.43 -6.45 5.84
N ASN A 408 -0.96 -7.66 6.11
CA ASN A 408 -0.14 -8.43 5.16
C ASN A 408 -0.89 -8.73 3.85
N SER A 409 -2.17 -9.12 3.94
CA SER A 409 -3.01 -9.34 2.75
C SER A 409 -3.40 -8.06 2.00
N PHE A 410 -3.25 -6.88 2.60
CA PHE A 410 -3.38 -5.60 1.91
C PHE A 410 -2.16 -5.34 1.02
N THR A 411 -0.95 -5.30 1.59
CA THR A 411 0.30 -5.01 0.84
C THR A 411 0.72 -6.10 -0.14
N THR A 412 0.38 -7.36 0.19
CA THR A 412 0.90 -8.54 -0.54
C THR A 412 -0.16 -9.23 -1.39
N GLY A 413 -1.41 -8.79 -1.31
CA GLY A 413 -2.52 -9.31 -2.10
C GLY A 413 -3.38 -8.19 -2.68
N ALA A 414 -4.36 -7.73 -1.90
CA ALA A 414 -5.48 -6.93 -2.41
C ALA A 414 -5.06 -5.61 -3.06
N PHE A 415 -4.13 -4.87 -2.46
CA PHE A 415 -3.75 -3.55 -3.00
C PHE A 415 -2.82 -3.64 -4.22
N ARG A 416 -2.30 -4.84 -4.54
CA ARG A 416 -1.53 -5.08 -5.77
C ARG A 416 -2.37 -5.05 -7.03
N ILE A 417 -3.70 -5.02 -6.92
CA ILE A 417 -4.60 -4.77 -8.05
C ILE A 417 -4.22 -3.49 -8.83
N GLY A 418 -3.60 -2.50 -8.16
CA GLY A 418 -3.06 -1.30 -8.82
C GLY A 418 -2.05 -1.58 -9.94
N HIS A 419 -1.37 -2.74 -9.94
CA HIS A 419 -0.44 -3.14 -11.01
C HIS A 419 -1.13 -3.35 -12.36
N SER A 420 -2.41 -3.75 -12.36
CA SER A 420 -3.23 -3.80 -13.59
C SER A 420 -3.53 -2.40 -14.16
N GLY A 421 -3.43 -1.35 -13.34
CA GLY A 421 -3.60 0.04 -13.75
C GLY A 421 -2.38 0.68 -14.44
N ILE A 422 -1.24 -0.01 -14.50
CA ILE A 422 0.02 0.55 -14.99
C ILE A 422 -0.02 0.75 -16.52
N GLN A 423 0.40 1.93 -16.96
CA GLN A 423 0.61 2.22 -18.37
C GLN A 423 2.01 1.78 -18.83
N GLY A 424 2.09 0.95 -19.86
CA GLY A 424 3.37 0.49 -20.42
C GLY A 424 4.18 1.62 -21.07
N ASN A 425 3.51 2.61 -21.67
CA ASN A 425 4.13 3.78 -22.27
C ASN A 425 3.63 5.05 -21.59
N LEU A 426 4.53 5.84 -21.02
CA LEU A 426 4.24 7.10 -20.37
C LEU A 426 4.22 8.25 -21.39
N SER A 427 3.11 8.96 -21.50
CA SER A 427 2.99 10.12 -22.38
C SER A 427 3.70 11.34 -21.79
N CYS A 428 4.53 12.01 -22.58
CA CYS A 428 5.04 13.35 -22.28
C CYS A 428 4.18 14.38 -23.01
N LEU A 429 3.51 15.28 -22.28
CA LEU A 429 2.62 16.30 -22.85
C LEU A 429 3.20 17.70 -22.65
N ASN A 430 3.17 18.55 -23.68
CA ASN A 430 3.54 19.96 -23.53
C ASN A 430 2.41 20.80 -22.89
N TYR A 431 2.66 22.08 -22.64
CA TYR A 431 1.70 23.03 -22.05
C TYR A 431 0.37 23.20 -22.82
N ARG A 432 0.28 22.73 -24.08
CA ARG A 432 -0.96 22.69 -24.87
C ARG A 432 -1.65 21.32 -24.82
N LEU A 433 -1.23 20.45 -23.90
CA LEU A 433 -1.63 19.04 -23.76
C LEU A 433 -1.43 18.19 -25.03
N LYS A 434 -0.53 18.60 -25.91
CA LYS A 434 -0.14 17.78 -27.06
C LYS A 434 0.98 16.84 -26.66
N GLN A 435 0.83 15.56 -26.98
CA GLN A 435 1.89 14.57 -26.78
C GLN A 435 3.09 14.89 -27.67
N VAL A 436 4.27 15.02 -27.06
CA VAL A 436 5.53 15.30 -27.75
C VAL A 436 6.42 14.06 -27.85
N LYS A 437 6.30 13.11 -26.92
CA LYS A 437 6.96 11.79 -26.95
C LYS A 437 6.24 10.79 -26.05
N GLN A 438 6.63 9.52 -26.13
CA GLN A 438 6.26 8.46 -25.19
C GLN A 438 7.52 7.77 -24.67
N ILE A 439 7.43 7.20 -23.47
CA ILE A 439 8.55 6.59 -22.76
C ILE A 439 8.13 5.20 -22.24
N PRO A 440 8.73 4.09 -22.72
CA PRO A 440 8.40 2.74 -22.25
C PRO A 440 8.90 2.56 -20.81
N ILE A 441 8.01 2.21 -19.89
CA ILE A 441 8.30 2.26 -18.45
C ILE A 441 9.39 1.27 -18.04
N GLY A 442 9.40 0.03 -18.57
CA GLY A 442 10.35 -1.02 -18.19
C GLY A 442 11.82 -0.66 -18.43
N HIS A 443 12.10 0.14 -19.47
CA HIS A 443 13.44 0.63 -19.82
C HIS A 443 13.96 1.74 -18.90
N TRP A 444 13.07 2.36 -18.10
CA TRP A 444 13.38 3.52 -17.25
C TRP A 444 13.11 3.30 -15.76
N MET A 445 12.64 2.11 -15.38
CA MET A 445 12.67 1.66 -13.98
C MET A 445 14.12 1.67 -13.46
N ASN A 446 14.33 2.11 -12.22
CA ASN A 446 15.65 2.32 -11.60
C ASN A 446 16.59 3.28 -12.38
N ARG A 447 16.05 4.16 -13.27
CA ARG A 447 16.84 5.04 -14.15
C ARG A 447 16.27 6.46 -14.23
N PRO A 448 16.35 7.24 -13.14
CA PRO A 448 15.64 8.52 -13.00
C PRO A 448 16.21 9.66 -13.86
N LEU A 449 17.37 9.49 -14.50
CA LEU A 449 18.02 10.49 -15.36
C LEU A 449 17.07 11.09 -16.41
N ILE A 450 16.11 10.31 -16.92
CA ILE A 450 15.12 10.78 -17.90
C ILE A 450 14.30 11.99 -17.41
N ILE A 451 14.11 12.15 -16.11
CA ILE A 451 13.30 13.24 -15.53
C ILE A 451 14.01 14.60 -15.65
N GLN A 452 15.34 14.62 -15.55
CA GLN A 452 16.13 15.86 -15.67
C GLN A 452 16.41 16.27 -17.13
N LYS A 453 16.25 15.35 -18.09
CA LYS A 453 16.44 15.66 -19.51
C LYS A 453 15.37 16.62 -19.98
N ASP A 454 15.78 17.66 -20.72
CA ASP A 454 14.89 18.64 -21.34
C ASP A 454 13.82 19.15 -20.35
N ASN A 455 12.57 19.29 -20.80
CA ASN A 455 11.43 19.68 -19.97
C ASN A 455 10.67 18.48 -19.35
N ASN A 456 11.30 17.31 -19.22
CA ASN A 456 10.59 16.06 -18.97
C ASN A 456 9.84 16.02 -17.63
N TYR A 457 10.34 16.69 -16.59
CA TYR A 457 9.66 16.79 -15.29
C TYR A 457 8.22 17.33 -15.45
N ASP A 458 8.06 18.50 -16.08
CA ASP A 458 6.73 19.07 -16.36
C ASP A 458 5.94 18.25 -17.38
N GLU A 459 6.60 17.76 -18.45
CA GLU A 459 5.90 17.01 -19.50
C GLU A 459 5.32 15.68 -19.01
N LEU A 460 6.03 15.01 -18.08
CA LEU A 460 5.58 13.78 -17.44
C LEU A 460 4.58 14.06 -16.31
N LEU A 461 4.67 15.18 -15.60
CA LEU A 461 3.62 15.59 -14.66
C LEU A 461 2.29 15.87 -15.41
N LEU A 462 2.35 16.56 -16.54
CA LEU A 462 1.19 16.75 -17.41
C LEU A 462 0.68 15.42 -17.98
N GLY A 463 1.59 14.51 -18.36
CA GLY A 463 1.26 13.12 -18.72
C GLY A 463 0.49 12.39 -17.63
N LEU A 464 1.06 12.33 -16.42
CA LEU A 464 0.51 11.65 -15.24
C LEU A 464 -0.93 12.09 -14.93
N VAL A 465 -1.25 13.37 -15.09
CA VAL A 465 -2.58 13.92 -14.79
C VAL A 465 -3.51 14.01 -16.00
N ASN A 466 -3.14 13.56 -17.20
CA ASN A 466 -4.03 13.59 -18.38
C ASN A 466 -4.16 12.23 -19.08
N GLN A 467 -3.11 11.41 -19.06
CA GLN A 467 -3.17 10.02 -19.51
C GLN A 467 -4.10 9.23 -18.56
N PRO A 468 -5.03 8.41 -19.06
CA PRO A 468 -5.82 7.53 -18.21
C PRO A 468 -4.93 6.40 -17.64
N MET A 469 -5.28 5.88 -16.46
CA MET A 469 -4.74 4.58 -16.02
C MET A 469 -5.39 3.44 -16.82
N GLN A 470 -4.84 2.23 -16.74
CA GLN A 470 -5.52 1.02 -17.20
C GLN A 470 -6.61 0.59 -16.19
N VAL A 471 -7.60 -0.20 -16.60
CA VAL A 471 -8.65 -0.69 -15.69
C VAL A 471 -8.13 -1.69 -14.66
N PHE A 472 -8.79 -1.76 -13.49
CA PHE A 472 -8.52 -2.76 -12.47
C PHE A 472 -9.23 -4.09 -12.77
N GLU A 473 -8.61 -4.84 -13.69
CA GLU A 473 -9.06 -6.15 -14.18
C GLU A 473 -7.84 -7.07 -14.41
N ASN A 474 -8.03 -8.23 -15.03
CA ASN A 474 -6.95 -9.18 -15.33
C ASN A 474 -6.10 -8.80 -16.55
N TYR A 475 -5.77 -7.52 -16.73
CA TYR A 475 -4.92 -7.03 -17.82
C TYR A 475 -3.67 -6.38 -17.24
N VAL A 476 -2.50 -6.76 -17.75
CA VAL A 476 -1.22 -6.20 -17.32
C VAL A 476 -0.32 -6.11 -18.54
N THR A 477 0.31 -4.96 -18.73
CA THR A 477 1.18 -4.74 -19.89
C THR A 477 2.43 -5.63 -19.88
N ASP A 478 2.89 -6.03 -21.06
CA ASP A 478 4.16 -6.74 -21.30
C ASP A 478 5.37 -5.96 -20.74
N GLN A 479 5.24 -4.64 -20.58
CA GLN A 479 6.24 -3.81 -19.89
C GLN A 479 6.46 -4.22 -18.42
N MET A 480 5.47 -4.85 -17.78
CA MET A 480 5.51 -5.34 -16.39
C MET A 480 5.57 -6.87 -16.27
N THR A 481 5.06 -7.63 -17.23
CA THR A 481 5.10 -9.11 -17.20
C THR A 481 6.33 -9.71 -17.89
N ASN A 482 7.04 -8.95 -18.73
CA ASN A 482 8.22 -9.43 -19.48
C ASN A 482 9.43 -8.50 -19.41
N LEU A 483 9.22 -7.20 -19.14
CA LEU A 483 10.25 -6.14 -19.21
C LEU A 483 10.40 -5.35 -17.91
N MET A 484 9.86 -5.83 -16.79
CA MET A 484 10.01 -5.13 -15.50
C MET A 484 11.50 -5.07 -15.12
N PHE A 485 12.01 -3.87 -14.84
CA PHE A 485 13.44 -3.63 -14.61
C PHE A 485 14.37 -4.17 -15.71
N SER A 486 13.92 -4.26 -16.97
CA SER A 486 14.81 -4.64 -18.08
C SER A 486 15.92 -3.60 -18.27
N ALA A 487 15.61 -2.31 -18.07
CA ALA A 487 16.55 -1.18 -18.07
C ALA A 487 17.31 -0.98 -19.39
N LEU A 488 18.30 -1.84 -19.66
CA LEU A 488 19.15 -1.86 -20.86
C LEU A 488 19.21 -3.25 -21.50
N GLU A 489 18.70 -4.27 -20.83
CA GLU A 489 18.65 -5.66 -21.25
C GLU A 489 17.42 -5.93 -22.15
N PRO A 490 17.48 -6.96 -23.02
CA PRO A 490 16.37 -7.29 -23.92
C PRO A 490 15.18 -7.96 -23.22
N PHE A 491 15.32 -8.36 -21.96
CA PHE A 491 14.26 -8.91 -21.12
C PHE A 491 14.35 -8.35 -19.69
N GLY A 492 13.24 -8.41 -18.95
CA GLY A 492 13.15 -8.08 -17.54
C GLY A 492 12.53 -9.23 -16.73
N ASP A 493 11.94 -8.87 -15.60
CA ASP A 493 11.24 -9.77 -14.68
C ASP A 493 9.70 -9.72 -14.89
N ASP A 494 8.97 -10.61 -14.21
CA ASP A 494 7.51 -10.75 -14.32
C ASP A 494 6.83 -10.32 -13.01
N LEU A 495 6.24 -9.11 -13.00
CA LEU A 495 5.58 -8.53 -11.83
C LEU A 495 4.43 -9.40 -11.31
N VAL A 496 3.61 -9.94 -12.21
CA VAL A 496 2.44 -10.77 -11.86
C VAL A 496 2.88 -12.12 -11.31
N GLY A 497 3.88 -12.75 -11.95
CA GLY A 497 4.53 -13.94 -11.44
C GLY A 497 5.11 -13.71 -10.04
N LEU A 498 5.76 -12.57 -9.82
CA LEU A 498 6.30 -12.17 -8.52
C LEU A 498 5.20 -11.90 -7.47
N ASP A 499 4.08 -11.27 -7.83
CA ASP A 499 2.95 -11.02 -6.92
C ASP A 499 2.35 -12.32 -6.39
N ILE A 500 2.06 -13.26 -7.30
CA ILE A 500 1.55 -14.59 -6.94
C ILE A 500 2.56 -15.32 -6.05
N ASN A 501 3.85 -15.32 -6.42
CA ASN A 501 4.88 -16.02 -5.64
C ASN A 501 5.12 -15.37 -4.26
N ARG A 502 5.03 -14.02 -4.17
CA ARG A 502 5.16 -13.28 -2.92
C ARG A 502 3.96 -13.52 -1.99
N GLY A 503 2.75 -13.65 -2.53
CA GLY A 503 1.58 -14.10 -1.77
C GLY A 503 1.80 -15.47 -1.11
N ARG A 504 2.44 -16.41 -1.82
CA ARG A 504 2.82 -17.73 -1.28
C ARG A 504 3.97 -17.64 -0.27
N ASP A 505 4.97 -16.79 -0.49
CA ASP A 505 6.07 -16.52 0.47
C ASP A 505 5.56 -15.98 1.80
N HIS A 506 4.55 -15.09 1.75
CA HIS A 506 3.91 -14.50 2.92
C HIS A 506 2.86 -15.40 3.59
N GLY A 507 2.66 -16.62 3.08
CA GLY A 507 1.68 -17.56 3.62
C GLY A 507 0.27 -16.97 3.62
N LEU A 508 -0.11 -16.23 2.57
CA LEU A 508 -1.48 -15.74 2.46
C LEU A 508 -2.44 -16.93 2.26
N ALA A 509 -3.49 -16.99 3.08
CA ALA A 509 -4.54 -17.98 2.95
C ALA A 509 -5.17 -18.00 1.54
N PRO A 510 -5.72 -19.15 1.11
CA PRO A 510 -6.50 -19.25 -0.13
C PRO A 510 -7.58 -18.17 -0.27
N TYR A 511 -7.80 -17.72 -1.52
CA TYR A 511 -8.77 -16.69 -1.88
C TYR A 511 -10.15 -16.88 -1.23
N ILE A 512 -10.68 -18.10 -1.25
CA ILE A 512 -12.04 -18.40 -0.79
C ILE A 512 -12.28 -18.08 0.69
N TYR A 513 -11.26 -18.15 1.54
CA TYR A 513 -11.41 -17.85 2.97
C TYR A 513 -11.51 -16.34 3.22
N TYR A 514 -10.81 -15.54 2.42
CA TYR A 514 -10.99 -14.08 2.44
C TYR A 514 -12.38 -13.68 1.92
N LEU A 515 -12.86 -14.34 0.86
CA LEU A 515 -14.22 -14.14 0.34
C LEU A 515 -15.29 -14.52 1.40
N GLU A 516 -15.09 -15.63 2.11
CA GLU A 516 -15.98 -16.06 3.20
C GLU A 516 -16.02 -15.03 4.32
N VAL A 517 -14.88 -14.60 4.86
CA VAL A 517 -14.82 -13.56 5.91
C VAL A 517 -15.42 -12.23 5.45
N CYS A 518 -15.24 -11.86 4.19
CA CYS A 518 -15.72 -10.58 3.66
C CYS A 518 -17.19 -10.57 3.25
N THR A 519 -17.82 -11.73 3.01
CA THR A 519 -19.19 -11.81 2.46
C THR A 519 -20.13 -12.79 3.15
N GLY A 520 -19.63 -13.62 4.07
CA GLY A 520 -20.36 -14.74 4.69
C GLY A 520 -20.68 -15.90 3.73
N TYR A 521 -20.12 -15.90 2.51
CA TYR A 521 -20.45 -16.89 1.47
C TYR A 521 -19.38 -17.98 1.38
N GLN A 522 -19.80 -19.23 1.62
CA GLN A 522 -18.94 -20.41 1.54
C GLN A 522 -18.84 -20.93 0.10
N VAL A 523 -17.61 -21.13 -0.37
CA VAL A 523 -17.28 -21.73 -1.68
C VAL A 523 -16.70 -23.12 -1.45
N LYS A 524 -17.32 -24.16 -2.03
CA LYS A 524 -16.88 -25.56 -1.91
C LYS A 524 -16.41 -26.13 -3.24
N THR A 525 -16.96 -25.63 -4.34
CA THR A 525 -16.73 -26.05 -5.73
C THR A 525 -16.48 -24.84 -6.62
N PHE A 526 -15.95 -25.08 -7.84
CA PHE A 526 -15.77 -24.02 -8.83
C PHE A 526 -17.10 -23.38 -9.27
N GLU A 527 -18.20 -24.14 -9.29
CA GLU A 527 -19.54 -23.65 -9.63
C GLU A 527 -20.04 -22.57 -8.65
N ASP A 528 -19.75 -22.73 -7.36
CA ASP A 528 -20.17 -21.78 -6.31
C ASP A 528 -19.60 -20.36 -6.55
N LEU A 529 -18.50 -20.24 -7.30
CA LEU A 529 -17.87 -18.96 -7.64
C LEU A 529 -18.71 -18.10 -8.61
N LYS A 530 -19.69 -18.67 -9.34
CA LYS A 530 -20.49 -17.93 -10.34
C LYS A 530 -21.20 -16.69 -9.80
N LYS A 531 -21.47 -16.65 -8.49
CA LYS A 531 -21.97 -15.47 -7.79
C LYS A 531 -21.06 -14.25 -7.98
N TYR A 532 -19.75 -14.43 -7.87
CA TYR A 532 -18.77 -13.33 -7.86
C TYR A 532 -17.83 -13.30 -9.07
N ILE A 533 -17.58 -14.44 -9.73
CA ILE A 533 -16.67 -14.57 -10.88
C ILE A 533 -17.50 -14.93 -12.14
N SER A 534 -17.01 -14.60 -13.33
CA SER A 534 -17.67 -14.99 -14.60
C SER A 534 -17.33 -16.42 -15.00
N GLU A 535 -18.23 -17.12 -15.72
CA GLU A 535 -18.05 -18.54 -16.08
C GLU A 535 -16.73 -18.78 -16.85
N LYS A 536 -16.40 -17.91 -17.81
CA LYS A 536 -15.12 -17.89 -18.54
C LYS A 536 -13.88 -17.90 -17.63
N PHE A 537 -13.90 -17.19 -16.51
CA PHE A 537 -12.78 -17.19 -15.56
C PHE A 537 -12.82 -18.40 -14.62
N ILE A 538 -14.00 -18.94 -14.31
CA ILE A 538 -14.16 -20.18 -13.52
C ILE A 538 -13.63 -21.39 -14.31
N GLU A 539 -13.95 -21.49 -15.61
CA GLU A 539 -13.37 -22.47 -16.53
C GLU A 539 -11.84 -22.38 -16.50
N LYS A 540 -11.28 -21.18 -16.73
CA LYS A 540 -9.83 -20.95 -16.63
C LYS A 540 -9.25 -21.36 -15.28
N LEU A 541 -9.86 -20.98 -14.17
CA LEU A 541 -9.39 -21.37 -12.83
C LEU A 541 -9.36 -22.89 -12.67
N SER A 542 -10.39 -23.60 -13.14
CA SER A 542 -10.50 -25.07 -13.04
C SER A 542 -9.49 -25.84 -13.90
N LEU A 543 -8.94 -25.21 -14.96
CA LEU A 543 -7.89 -25.80 -15.79
C LEU A 543 -6.52 -25.81 -15.11
N TYR A 544 -6.23 -24.84 -14.24
CA TYR A 544 -4.91 -24.71 -13.60
C TYR A 544 -4.91 -25.10 -12.12
N TYR A 545 -5.97 -24.81 -11.36
CA TYR A 545 -6.06 -25.16 -9.95
C TYR A 545 -6.86 -26.45 -9.74
N TYR A 546 -6.33 -27.36 -8.91
CA TYR A 546 -6.99 -28.63 -8.59
C TYR A 546 -8.28 -28.43 -7.76
N SER A 547 -8.30 -27.45 -6.87
CA SER A 547 -9.45 -27.09 -6.04
C SER A 547 -9.61 -25.57 -5.93
N VAL A 548 -10.81 -25.10 -5.60
CA VAL A 548 -11.06 -23.71 -5.19
C VAL A 548 -10.26 -23.31 -3.95
N LYS A 549 -9.91 -24.28 -3.09
CA LYS A 549 -8.98 -24.13 -1.96
C LYS A 549 -7.53 -23.86 -2.39
N ASP A 550 -7.23 -23.96 -3.68
CA ASP A 550 -5.88 -23.79 -4.21
C ASP A 550 -5.64 -22.41 -4.82
N ILE A 551 -6.69 -21.62 -5.03
CA ILE A 551 -6.63 -20.30 -5.67
C ILE A 551 -5.87 -19.29 -4.80
N ASP A 552 -4.83 -18.67 -5.36
CA ASP A 552 -4.06 -17.61 -4.69
C ASP A 552 -4.89 -16.31 -4.58
N LEU A 553 -4.80 -15.59 -3.45
CA LEU A 553 -5.61 -14.40 -3.17
C LEU A 553 -5.57 -13.36 -4.31
N TYR A 554 -4.38 -13.07 -4.85
CA TYR A 554 -4.22 -12.10 -5.93
C TYR A 554 -4.97 -12.50 -7.21
N VAL A 555 -4.93 -13.79 -7.57
CA VAL A 555 -5.61 -14.31 -8.77
C VAL A 555 -7.12 -14.30 -8.58
N GLY A 556 -7.61 -14.87 -7.48
CA GLY A 556 -9.05 -14.98 -7.23
C GLY A 556 -9.74 -13.62 -7.11
N GLY A 557 -9.15 -12.69 -6.36
CA GLY A 557 -9.73 -11.36 -6.18
C GLY A 557 -9.67 -10.46 -7.42
N THR A 558 -8.74 -10.71 -8.35
CA THR A 558 -8.69 -9.97 -9.64
C THR A 558 -9.75 -10.45 -10.64
N PHE A 559 -10.24 -11.68 -10.51
CA PHE A 559 -11.33 -12.21 -11.34
C PHE A 559 -12.74 -11.93 -10.80
N GLU A 560 -12.86 -11.28 -9.64
CA GLU A 560 -14.14 -10.85 -9.10
C GLU A 560 -14.79 -9.75 -9.96
N LYS A 561 -16.10 -9.87 -10.17
CA LYS A 561 -16.95 -8.79 -10.71
C LYS A 561 -16.85 -7.58 -9.79
N GLN A 562 -16.51 -6.42 -10.36
CA GLN A 562 -16.39 -5.17 -9.61
C GLN A 562 -17.73 -4.80 -8.92
N VAL A 563 -17.67 -4.36 -7.68
CA VAL A 563 -18.83 -3.84 -6.95
C VAL A 563 -19.23 -2.50 -7.57
N PRO A 564 -20.53 -2.27 -7.90
CA PRO A 564 -20.97 -1.06 -8.59
C PRO A 564 -20.50 0.25 -7.92
N GLY A 565 -19.92 1.15 -8.71
CA GLY A 565 -19.38 2.42 -8.22
C GLY A 565 -18.01 2.33 -7.53
N THR A 566 -17.38 1.17 -7.54
CA THR A 566 -15.99 0.92 -7.09
C THR A 566 -15.13 0.45 -8.27
N ARG A 567 -13.84 0.18 -8.05
CA ARG A 567 -12.94 -0.50 -9.01
C ARG A 567 -12.50 -1.88 -8.52
N LEU A 568 -13.24 -2.48 -7.59
CA LEU A 568 -12.78 -3.61 -6.80
C LEU A 568 -13.88 -4.68 -6.69
N GLY A 569 -13.49 -5.95 -6.73
CA GLY A 569 -14.35 -7.03 -6.27
C GLY A 569 -14.60 -6.98 -4.75
N PRO A 570 -15.62 -7.69 -4.23
CA PRO A 570 -15.99 -7.64 -2.81
C PRO A 570 -14.84 -7.99 -1.85
N THR A 571 -13.95 -8.93 -2.20
CA THR A 571 -12.85 -9.35 -1.34
C THR A 571 -11.78 -8.27 -1.24
N PHE A 572 -11.36 -7.70 -2.37
CA PHE A 572 -10.38 -6.61 -2.36
C PHE A 572 -10.98 -5.32 -1.77
N LEU A 573 -12.24 -5.01 -2.06
CA LEU A 573 -12.97 -3.90 -1.46
C LEU A 573 -12.95 -4.00 0.08
N CYS A 574 -13.29 -5.17 0.62
CA CYS A 574 -13.28 -5.47 2.05
C CYS A 574 -11.89 -5.24 2.70
N ILE A 575 -10.84 -5.88 2.18
CA ILE A 575 -9.47 -5.79 2.74
C ILE A 575 -8.93 -4.36 2.66
N ILE A 576 -9.15 -3.66 1.54
CA ILE A 576 -8.68 -2.28 1.33
C ILE A 576 -9.43 -1.32 2.24
N THR A 577 -10.74 -1.48 2.39
CA THR A 577 -11.56 -0.64 3.29
C THR A 577 -11.12 -0.79 4.73
N GLU A 578 -10.88 -2.02 5.20
CA GLU A 578 -10.40 -2.28 6.56
C GLU A 578 -9.06 -1.59 6.82
N GLN A 579 -8.14 -1.63 5.86
CA GLN A 579 -6.85 -0.95 6.01
C GLN A 579 -7.02 0.56 6.20
N PHE A 580 -7.81 1.23 5.35
CA PHE A 580 -8.02 2.68 5.42
C PHE A 580 -8.88 3.10 6.62
N TYR A 581 -9.85 2.27 7.05
CA TYR A 581 -10.57 2.47 8.31
C TYR A 581 -9.60 2.52 9.50
N ARG A 582 -8.74 1.50 9.60
CA ARG A 582 -7.71 1.41 10.64
C ARG A 582 -6.72 2.58 10.62
N LYS A 583 -6.22 2.98 9.43
CA LYS A 583 -5.29 4.13 9.30
C LYS A 583 -5.92 5.45 9.76
N LYS A 584 -7.21 5.70 9.49
CA LYS A 584 -7.89 6.94 9.89
C LYS A 584 -8.19 6.99 11.39
N TRP A 585 -8.69 5.89 11.95
CA TRP A 585 -9.29 5.89 13.28
C TRP A 585 -8.34 5.48 14.41
N GLY A 586 -7.28 4.72 14.10
CA GLY A 586 -6.25 4.28 15.05
C GLY A 586 -4.93 5.06 15.02
N ASP A 587 -4.79 6.09 14.18
CA ASP A 587 -3.61 6.98 14.19
C ASP A 587 -3.84 8.16 15.14
N ARG A 588 -3.13 8.20 16.27
CA ARG A 588 -3.23 9.26 17.29
C ARG A 588 -3.00 10.66 16.71
N PHE A 589 -2.15 10.75 15.71
CA PHE A 589 -1.74 12.00 15.08
C PHE A 589 -2.48 12.25 13.75
N TRP A 590 -3.52 11.48 13.39
CA TRP A 590 -4.33 11.72 12.20
C TRP A 590 -4.76 13.19 12.14
N TYR A 591 -4.61 13.84 10.98
CA TYR A 591 -4.57 15.30 10.94
C TYR A 591 -5.82 15.98 11.50
N GLU A 592 -7.01 15.35 11.43
CA GLU A 592 -8.25 15.91 11.97
C GLU A 592 -8.50 15.63 13.46
N VAL A 593 -7.64 14.89 14.17
CA VAL A 593 -7.84 14.58 15.59
C VAL A 593 -7.66 15.83 16.44
N GLY A 594 -8.62 16.07 17.34
CA GLY A 594 -8.57 17.13 18.35
C GLY A 594 -8.13 16.60 19.72
N GLY A 595 -7.60 17.49 20.56
CA GLY A 595 -7.22 17.17 21.95
C GLY A 595 -5.92 16.35 22.10
N GLN A 596 -5.09 16.28 21.06
CA GLN A 596 -3.76 15.67 21.11
C GLN A 596 -2.67 16.76 21.06
N PRO A 597 -1.45 16.52 21.57
CA PRO A 597 -0.35 17.51 21.54
C PRO A 597 -0.04 18.06 20.14
N ASN A 598 -0.28 17.25 19.10
CA ASN A 598 -0.06 17.58 17.70
C ASN A 598 -1.27 18.16 16.97
N SER A 599 -2.43 18.29 17.63
CA SER A 599 -3.66 18.74 16.98
C SER A 599 -3.51 20.13 16.37
N PHE A 600 -3.86 20.26 15.09
CA PHE A 600 -3.99 21.55 14.44
C PHE A 600 -5.15 22.35 15.05
N THR A 601 -5.06 23.69 15.02
CA THR A 601 -6.22 24.53 15.34
C THR A 601 -7.31 24.37 14.27
N ILE A 602 -8.55 24.76 14.58
CA ILE A 602 -9.64 24.71 13.61
C ILE A 602 -9.33 25.53 12.34
N ASP A 603 -8.74 26.72 12.50
CA ASP A 603 -8.30 27.57 11.40
C ASP A 603 -7.25 26.85 10.53
N GLN A 604 -6.23 26.24 11.14
CA GLN A 604 -5.21 25.45 10.44
C GLN A 604 -5.82 24.28 9.67
N LEU A 605 -6.82 23.58 10.25
CA LEU A 605 -7.54 22.52 9.55
C LEU A 605 -8.34 23.03 8.34
N GLN A 606 -8.94 24.22 8.42
CA GLN A 606 -9.63 24.82 7.26
C GLN A 606 -8.68 25.17 6.13
N GLU A 607 -7.43 25.55 6.44
CA GLU A 607 -6.41 25.76 5.43
C GLU A 607 -5.93 24.43 4.82
N ILE A 608 -5.63 23.41 5.64
CA ILE A 608 -5.24 22.07 5.16
C ILE A 608 -6.30 21.48 4.22
N ARG A 609 -7.59 21.65 4.54
CA ARG A 609 -8.75 21.20 3.75
C ARG A 609 -8.90 21.85 2.36
N LYS A 610 -8.08 22.84 2.02
CA LYS A 610 -8.00 23.43 0.66
C LYS A 610 -7.07 22.64 -0.26
N SER A 611 -6.28 21.71 0.28
CA SER A 611 -5.20 21.03 -0.44
C SER A 611 -5.72 20.10 -1.55
N SER A 612 -5.09 20.16 -2.72
CA SER A 612 -5.35 19.26 -3.85
C SER A 612 -4.04 18.91 -4.57
N LEU A 613 -4.01 17.76 -5.24
CA LEU A 613 -2.87 17.38 -6.08
C LEU A 613 -2.60 18.45 -7.15
N SER A 614 -3.66 19.00 -7.77
CA SER A 614 -3.57 20.12 -8.73
C SER A 614 -2.83 21.34 -8.17
N ARG A 615 -3.13 21.74 -6.92
CA ARG A 615 -2.48 22.87 -6.23
C ARG A 615 -1.00 22.60 -5.99
N ILE A 616 -0.67 21.41 -5.46
CA ILE A 616 0.72 21.03 -5.17
C ILE A 616 1.54 20.95 -6.47
N ILE A 617 0.98 20.44 -7.57
CA ILE A 617 1.64 20.46 -8.89
C ILE A 617 1.87 21.91 -9.35
N CYS A 618 0.85 22.78 -9.29
CA CYS A 618 1.01 24.20 -9.64
C CYS A 618 2.09 24.93 -8.81
N ASP A 619 2.25 24.57 -7.53
CA ASP A 619 3.26 25.19 -6.65
C ASP A 619 4.68 24.63 -6.82
N ASN A 620 4.83 23.45 -7.42
CA ASN A 620 6.10 22.68 -7.42
C ASN A 620 6.52 22.13 -8.80
N SER A 621 5.79 22.46 -9.87
CA SER A 621 6.24 22.35 -11.27
C SER A 621 7.28 23.42 -11.61
N ASP A 622 7.96 23.29 -12.76
CA ASP A 622 8.86 24.34 -13.25
C ASP A 622 8.09 25.42 -14.03
N ASN A 623 7.09 25.05 -14.86
CA ASN A 623 6.38 25.96 -15.77
C ASN A 623 4.86 25.69 -15.93
N ILE A 624 4.24 24.78 -15.16
CA ILE A 624 2.80 24.48 -15.31
C ILE A 624 1.98 25.63 -14.73
N SER A 625 1.33 26.40 -15.61
CA SER A 625 0.53 27.58 -15.25
C SER A 625 -0.99 27.36 -15.33
N SER A 626 -1.44 26.20 -15.80
CA SER A 626 -2.85 25.81 -15.85
C SER A 626 -2.99 24.30 -15.76
N ILE A 627 -4.00 23.84 -15.02
CA ILE A 627 -4.26 22.42 -14.74
C ILE A 627 -5.75 22.24 -14.41
N GLN A 628 -6.28 21.03 -14.54
CA GLN A 628 -7.64 20.73 -14.12
C GLN A 628 -7.81 20.73 -12.60
N ARG A 629 -9.04 21.06 -12.13
CA ARG A 629 -9.38 21.23 -10.71
C ARG A 629 -9.13 20.00 -9.85
N ASP A 630 -9.27 18.80 -10.43
CA ASP A 630 -8.98 17.53 -9.79
C ASP A 630 -8.06 16.70 -10.71
N SER A 631 -6.79 16.55 -10.33
CA SER A 631 -5.79 15.81 -11.10
C SER A 631 -6.00 14.29 -11.14
N PHE A 632 -6.91 13.72 -10.33
CA PHE A 632 -7.29 12.30 -10.41
C PHE A 632 -8.29 12.03 -11.55
N LEU A 633 -8.90 13.08 -12.11
CA LEU A 633 -9.84 12.99 -13.21
C LEU A 633 -9.27 13.70 -14.46
N PRO A 634 -9.58 13.19 -15.67
CA PRO A 634 -9.20 13.88 -16.89
C PRO A 634 -9.95 15.22 -17.03
N PRO A 635 -9.45 16.17 -17.84
CA PRO A 635 -10.17 17.38 -18.19
C PRO A 635 -11.57 17.08 -18.77
N SER A 636 -12.59 17.82 -18.29
CA SER A 636 -13.97 17.69 -18.75
C SER A 636 -14.76 18.96 -18.46
N GLU A 637 -16.03 19.05 -18.89
CA GLU A 637 -16.90 20.19 -18.57
C GLU A 637 -17.08 20.39 -17.06
N SER A 638 -17.12 19.31 -16.29
CA SER A 638 -17.17 19.31 -14.82
C SER A 638 -15.79 19.49 -14.17
N ASN A 639 -14.71 19.05 -14.83
CA ASN A 639 -13.33 19.15 -14.36
C ASN A 639 -12.50 20.04 -15.29
N LYS A 640 -12.86 21.32 -15.34
CA LYS A 640 -12.23 22.28 -16.26
C LYS A 640 -10.76 22.51 -15.89
N ILE A 641 -9.93 22.71 -16.92
CA ILE A 641 -8.61 23.32 -16.80
C ILE A 641 -8.82 24.77 -16.36
N VAL A 642 -8.14 25.19 -15.29
CA VAL A 642 -8.17 26.54 -14.72
C VAL A 642 -6.75 27.09 -14.61
N ASN A 643 -6.61 28.40 -14.42
CA ASN A 643 -5.29 28.96 -14.14
C ASN A 643 -4.83 28.48 -12.76
N CYS A 644 -3.53 28.22 -12.61
CA CYS A 644 -2.97 27.86 -11.30
C CYS A 644 -3.24 28.93 -10.22
N LYS A 645 -3.47 30.20 -10.57
CA LYS A 645 -3.84 31.26 -9.61
C LYS A 645 -5.27 31.12 -9.05
N ASP A 646 -6.15 30.41 -9.75
CA ASP A 646 -7.55 30.22 -9.35
C ASP A 646 -7.75 29.04 -8.38
N LEU A 647 -6.71 28.22 -8.17
CA LEU A 647 -6.75 27.07 -7.27
C LEU A 647 -6.47 27.51 -5.81
N PRO A 648 -7.33 27.11 -4.84
CA PRO A 648 -7.16 27.45 -3.43
C PRO A 648 -5.76 27.13 -2.89
N THR A 649 -5.19 28.06 -2.13
CA THR A 649 -3.90 27.95 -1.44
C THR A 649 -4.11 27.84 0.08
N ILE A 650 -3.13 27.24 0.77
CA ILE A 650 -3.01 27.27 2.24
C ILE A 650 -2.55 28.66 2.66
N ASP A 651 -3.30 29.32 3.53
CA ASP A 651 -2.86 30.53 4.24
C ASP A 651 -2.03 30.17 5.48
N LEU A 652 -0.70 30.25 5.35
CA LEU A 652 0.22 29.99 6.45
C LEU A 652 0.17 31.04 7.57
N ASN A 653 -0.54 32.16 7.41
CA ASN A 653 -0.74 33.10 8.53
C ASN A 653 -1.53 32.46 9.69
N LYS A 654 -2.22 31.34 9.47
CA LYS A 654 -2.87 30.53 10.52
C LYS A 654 -1.89 29.73 11.40
N TRP A 655 -0.59 29.77 11.09
CA TRP A 655 0.49 29.24 11.92
C TRP A 655 1.28 30.33 12.67
N LYS A 656 0.91 31.61 12.54
CA LYS A 656 1.55 32.74 13.20
C LYS A 656 1.35 32.73 14.73
#